data_AF-H3HDN7-F1
#
_entry.id   AF-H3HDN7-F1
#
_cell.length_a   1.000
_cell.length_b   1.000
_cell.length_c   1.000
_cell.angle_alpha   90.00
_cell.angle_beta   90.00
_cell.angle_gamma   90.00
#
_symmetry.space_group_name_H-M   'P 1'
#
loop_
_entity.id
_entity.type
_entity.pdbx_description
1 polymer ?
#
loop_
_entity_poly.entity_id
_entity_poly.type
_entity_poly.pdbx_seq_one_letter_code
_entity_poly.pdbx_strand_id
1 'polypeptide(L)'
;MWAKTSLALLATATPAVLAMFRFDCFNNLVVDRVDPIVNLGAASGHLHAISGGNGFSKNADGAAMKASTCTSCPIGADLSAYWVPQLYVKFKNGTGYGLVESHQIVYYEPRPTGDEKVIAFPDGLKMLAGNPKLREEGESIEQKAITWVCLDYENSHPEQQGIPDFKCPNGLRGQVNFPMCWDGKNLDSPDHKSHVACPEGWKKMVKLFYEAFYSVAQYDEEWDGDQHPFVLANGDRTGFGFHGDFLNGWDHDVLQAAVDQCADKNYFNSGECAPLSASFSDKAPETRCTTQPEIVEDIMVVSKLPGNNPVDGDIVTPTGSSASSSGSSARSIETNSPTPAAEDKNSVAGPPVTMPSYRRIQVHTYSTDFLKATEIIEEPELPTAGPGNVVVENRFLGINATDVNITNGGYGRTTLPVKCGLEAAFSEYLEVPATKIIKSPELSPALVPLTVCAVSASLALDKAGDMKSNETVFVSAAAGATGQFAVQLAKLAGNHVIGACSSDEKVEYLKSLGVDRPINYKKEDLNAVLKEEYPDGIDLAFEGVGGDMFKAVLDNIAVFGRIIVFGNCSHYHGDAGTDPQYGYQQNRKMQLRSASLRGFQRRHHPKDEPEHLTRLLKLVQEGKLKAGIDPTEFRGFDSIPKALDRLYSQKNIGKLIVRLARVVHQLPQATKIVVDQELPKPSTGNVVVRNRFLGINATDINITNGGYGRTSLPINCGLEG
;
A
#
# COMPACT_ATOMS: atom_id res chain seq x y z
N MET A 1 -60.12 59.60 5.55
CA MET A 1 -58.84 59.67 6.28
C MET A 1 -58.40 58.23 6.52
N TRP A 2 -57.09 57.95 6.43
CA TRP A 2 -56.40 56.65 6.59
C TRP A 2 -55.98 55.91 5.30
N ALA A 3 -54.82 56.40 4.83
CA ALA A 3 -53.60 55.73 4.39
C ALA A 3 -53.66 54.36 3.67
N LYS A 4 -53.08 54.38 2.46
CA LYS A 4 -52.52 53.24 1.74
C LYS A 4 -51.18 52.85 2.39
N THR A 5 -50.99 51.57 2.69
CA THR A 5 -49.68 50.99 3.04
C THR A 5 -49.29 50.01 1.96
N SER A 6 -48.24 50.36 1.21
CA SER A 6 -47.59 49.49 0.24
C SER A 6 -46.79 48.41 0.98
N LEU A 7 -47.01 47.14 0.64
CA LEU A 7 -46.16 46.03 1.04
C LEU A 7 -44.83 46.16 0.27
N ALA A 8 -43.74 46.44 0.98
CA ALA A 8 -42.39 46.36 0.45
C ALA A 8 -42.00 44.89 0.29
N LEU A 9 -41.63 44.51 -0.93
CA LEU A 9 -41.00 43.23 -1.23
C LEU A 9 -39.62 43.23 -0.54
N LEU A 10 -39.44 42.42 0.50
CA LEU A 10 -38.10 42.09 0.99
C LEU A 10 -37.41 41.27 -0.11
N ALA A 11 -36.46 41.89 -0.81
CA ALA A 11 -35.49 41.17 -1.61
C ALA A 11 -34.65 40.32 -0.65
N THR A 12 -34.87 39.01 -0.63
CA THR A 12 -33.95 38.06 -0.02
C THR A 12 -32.64 38.16 -0.77
N ALA A 13 -31.62 38.77 -0.16
CA ALA A 13 -30.26 38.67 -0.65
C ALA A 13 -29.88 37.18 -0.63
N THR A 14 -29.84 36.55 -1.80
CA THR A 14 -29.16 35.27 -1.96
C THR A 14 -27.72 35.46 -1.46
N PRO A 15 -27.21 34.64 -0.53
CA PRO A 15 -25.80 34.71 -0.19
C PRO A 15 -25.02 34.52 -1.48
N ALA A 16 -24.15 35.49 -1.81
CA ALA A 16 -23.26 35.35 -2.95
C ALA A 16 -22.50 34.03 -2.77
N VAL A 17 -22.70 33.08 -3.68
CA VAL A 17 -21.91 31.86 -3.69
C VAL A 17 -20.47 32.30 -3.92
N LEU A 18 -19.63 32.12 -2.91
CA LEU A 18 -18.23 32.51 -2.98
C LEU A 18 -17.54 31.49 -3.90
N ALA A 19 -17.40 31.86 -5.18
CA ALA A 19 -16.88 30.98 -6.22
C ALA A 19 -15.46 30.49 -5.93
N MET A 20 -15.20 29.26 -6.33
CA MET A 20 -13.92 28.57 -6.17
C MET A 20 -13.75 27.53 -7.28
N PHE A 21 -12.51 27.15 -7.56
CA PHE A 21 -12.21 25.90 -8.23
C PHE A 21 -11.34 25.03 -7.34
N ARG A 22 -11.62 23.73 -7.32
CA ARG A 22 -10.89 22.77 -6.49
C ARG A 22 -10.55 21.52 -7.28
N PHE A 23 -9.49 20.86 -6.85
CA PHE A 23 -9.08 19.60 -7.43
C PHE A 23 -8.52 18.67 -6.37
N ASP A 24 -8.73 17.37 -6.61
CA ASP A 24 -8.35 16.31 -5.71
C ASP A 24 -6.99 15.73 -6.10
N CYS A 25 -5.98 16.00 -5.27
CA CYS A 25 -4.68 15.37 -5.30
C CYS A 25 -4.75 14.09 -4.43
N PHE A 26 -5.60 13.16 -4.85
CA PHE A 26 -5.94 11.96 -4.06
C PHE A 26 -4.70 11.10 -3.74
N ASN A 27 -3.65 11.21 -4.56
CA ASN A 27 -2.37 10.60 -4.27
C ASN A 27 -1.33 11.67 -3.90
N ASN A 28 -0.68 11.45 -2.77
CA ASN A 28 0.56 12.14 -2.47
C ASN A 28 1.60 11.79 -3.55
N LEU A 29 2.33 12.80 -4.00
CA LEU A 29 3.54 12.65 -4.81
C LEU A 29 4.58 11.79 -4.06
N VAL A 30 4.76 12.07 -2.76
CA VAL A 30 5.64 11.33 -1.85
C VAL A 30 5.28 11.66 -0.39
N VAL A 31 5.64 10.79 0.56
CA VAL A 31 5.66 11.09 2.00
C VAL A 31 7.12 11.09 2.43
N ASP A 32 7.63 12.24 2.87
CA ASP A 32 9.07 12.45 3.07
C ASP A 32 9.34 13.54 4.13
N ARG A 33 10.54 13.56 4.70
CA ARG A 33 11.04 14.64 5.58
C ARG A 33 11.69 15.76 4.78
N VAL A 34 11.22 16.01 3.57
CA VAL A 34 11.73 17.08 2.72
C VAL A 34 10.92 18.35 2.95
N ASP A 35 11.62 19.48 3.09
CA ASP A 35 11.02 20.81 3.21
C ASP A 35 11.99 21.86 2.64
N PRO A 36 11.82 22.27 1.37
CA PRO A 36 12.71 23.24 0.71
C PRO A 36 12.42 24.71 1.11
N ILE A 37 11.46 24.96 2.00
CA ILE A 37 11.20 26.30 2.54
C ILE A 37 11.97 26.45 3.85
N VAL A 38 11.65 25.60 4.85
CA VAL A 38 12.16 25.75 6.22
C VAL A 38 13.52 25.07 6.40
N ASN A 39 13.77 23.94 5.72
CA ASN A 39 14.95 23.10 5.91
C ASN A 39 15.72 22.87 4.60
N LEU A 40 16.01 23.95 3.88
CA LEU A 40 16.69 23.90 2.58
C LEU A 40 17.98 23.04 2.63
N GLY A 41 18.02 22.02 1.77
CA GLY A 41 19.15 21.10 1.62
C GLY A 41 19.33 20.06 2.73
N ALA A 42 18.44 20.03 3.73
CA ALA A 42 18.51 19.15 4.88
C ALA A 42 17.17 18.42 5.13
N ALA A 43 17.20 17.43 6.03
CA ALA A 43 15.98 16.80 6.51
C ALA A 43 15.19 17.77 7.40
N SER A 44 13.90 17.91 7.12
CA SER A 44 12.93 18.64 7.94
C SER A 44 12.83 18.03 9.33
N GLY A 45 12.37 18.82 10.30
CA GLY A 45 12.16 18.36 11.67
C GLY A 45 11.15 17.20 11.77
N HIS A 46 10.21 17.07 10.83
CA HIS A 46 9.16 16.04 10.87
C HIS A 46 8.71 15.65 9.45
N LEU A 47 7.83 14.63 9.38
CA LEU A 47 7.36 14.02 8.13
C LEU A 47 6.16 14.77 7.54
N HIS A 48 6.19 14.96 6.22
CA HIS A 48 5.11 15.60 5.46
C HIS A 48 4.48 14.62 4.47
N ALA A 49 3.19 14.80 4.23
CA ALA A 49 2.51 14.30 3.04
C ALA A 49 2.58 15.38 1.96
N ILE A 50 3.20 15.06 0.81
CA ILE A 50 3.48 16.03 -0.25
C ILE A 50 2.71 15.64 -1.52
N SER A 51 2.00 16.60 -2.11
CA SER A 51 1.32 16.50 -3.40
C SER A 51 1.90 17.52 -4.38
N GLY A 52 1.81 17.25 -5.69
CA GLY A 52 2.20 18.19 -6.73
C GLY A 52 3.24 17.69 -7.74
N GLY A 53 4.06 18.60 -8.26
CA GLY A 53 5.03 18.36 -9.34
C GLY A 53 6.28 17.56 -8.91
N ASN A 54 6.79 16.67 -9.79
CA ASN A 54 7.99 15.85 -9.50
C ASN A 54 9.34 16.59 -9.49
N GLY A 55 9.35 17.91 -9.71
CA GLY A 55 10.50 18.77 -9.42
C GLY A 55 10.74 19.01 -7.93
N PHE A 56 9.80 18.58 -7.07
CA PHE A 56 9.95 18.67 -5.62
C PHE A 56 11.16 17.87 -5.12
N SER A 57 11.99 18.52 -4.31
CA SER A 57 13.25 18.01 -3.79
C SER A 57 13.68 18.85 -2.58
N LYS A 58 14.70 18.41 -1.83
CA LYS A 58 15.25 19.18 -0.69
C LYS A 58 15.81 20.55 -1.06
N ASN A 59 16.05 20.78 -2.35
CA ASN A 59 16.57 22.04 -2.89
C ASN A 59 15.59 22.71 -3.86
N ALA A 60 14.33 22.28 -3.90
CA ALA A 60 13.38 22.78 -4.89
C ALA A 60 13.14 24.29 -4.74
N ASP A 61 13.13 24.97 -5.88
CA ASP A 61 12.70 26.35 -6.04
C ASP A 61 11.65 26.43 -7.16
N GLY A 62 11.21 27.65 -7.50
CA GLY A 62 10.21 27.83 -8.56
C GLY A 62 10.67 27.31 -9.93
N ALA A 63 11.97 27.35 -10.24
CA ALA A 63 12.50 26.84 -11.50
C ALA A 63 12.46 25.30 -11.53
N ALA A 64 12.81 24.65 -10.42
CA ALA A 64 12.69 23.20 -10.27
C ALA A 64 11.24 22.74 -10.42
N MET A 65 10.28 23.44 -9.78
CA MET A 65 8.86 23.10 -9.91
C MET A 65 8.36 23.25 -11.34
N LYS A 66 8.73 24.33 -12.05
CA LYS A 66 8.37 24.51 -13.47
C LYS A 66 9.02 23.49 -14.41
N ALA A 67 10.16 22.93 -14.02
CA ALA A 67 10.82 21.86 -14.77
C ALA A 67 10.20 20.47 -14.52
N SER A 68 9.19 20.36 -13.64
CA SER A 68 8.48 19.10 -13.42
C SER A 68 7.91 18.57 -14.73
N THR A 69 8.00 17.26 -14.91
CA THR A 69 7.48 16.55 -16.10
C THR A 69 6.12 15.91 -15.85
N CYS A 70 5.73 15.78 -14.58
CA CYS A 70 4.39 15.36 -14.17
C CYS A 70 4.02 15.93 -12.78
N THR A 71 2.74 15.83 -12.43
CA THR A 71 2.16 16.25 -11.14
C THR A 71 1.21 15.18 -10.59
N SER A 72 1.10 15.04 -9.27
CA SER A 72 0.18 14.10 -8.61
C SER A 72 -1.27 14.61 -8.60
N CYS A 73 -1.47 15.89 -8.91
CA CYS A 73 -2.76 16.55 -9.03
C CYS A 73 -3.33 16.45 -10.47
N PRO A 74 -4.64 16.64 -10.69
CA PRO A 74 -5.27 16.40 -11.99
C PRO A 74 -5.08 17.54 -12.99
N ILE A 75 -4.47 18.67 -12.63
CA ILE A 75 -4.25 19.79 -13.54
C ILE A 75 -2.77 19.81 -13.94
N GLY A 76 -2.46 19.43 -15.18
CA GLY A 76 -1.09 19.37 -15.69
C GLY A 76 -0.37 20.72 -15.79
N ALA A 77 -1.12 21.83 -15.82
CA ALA A 77 -0.57 23.19 -15.74
C ALA A 77 -0.18 23.58 -14.31
N ASP A 78 -0.57 22.78 -13.32
CA ASP A 78 -0.21 22.97 -11.93
C ASP A 78 0.93 22.02 -11.53
N LEU A 79 2.15 22.56 -11.59
CA LEU A 79 3.35 21.86 -11.14
C LEU A 79 3.79 22.34 -9.76
N SER A 80 2.90 22.99 -8.99
CA SER A 80 3.20 23.45 -7.63
C SER A 80 3.42 22.26 -6.68
N ALA A 81 3.96 22.54 -5.51
CA ALA A 81 4.01 21.58 -4.41
C ALA A 81 3.17 22.06 -3.23
N TYR A 82 2.43 21.12 -2.65
CA TYR A 82 1.50 21.29 -1.54
C TYR A 82 1.85 20.26 -0.49
N TRP A 83 2.17 20.66 0.75
CA TRP A 83 2.42 19.68 1.80
C TRP A 83 1.89 20.09 3.16
N VAL A 84 1.62 19.08 3.98
CA VAL A 84 1.07 19.17 5.34
C VAL A 84 1.76 18.12 6.22
N PRO A 85 1.80 18.31 7.56
CA PRO A 85 2.34 17.30 8.46
C PRO A 85 1.55 16.00 8.36
N GLN A 86 2.26 14.88 8.35
CA GLN A 86 1.62 13.58 8.29
C GLN A 86 1.02 13.18 9.63
N LEU A 87 -0.08 12.41 9.62
CA LEU A 87 -0.73 11.93 10.84
C LEU A 87 -0.31 10.49 11.16
N TYR A 88 -0.14 10.21 12.44
CA TYR A 88 0.14 8.90 13.00
C TYR A 88 -0.94 8.50 14.00
N VAL A 89 -1.17 7.20 14.15
CA VAL A 89 -1.91 6.60 15.26
C VAL A 89 -0.90 6.09 16.30
N LYS A 90 -1.06 6.44 17.57
CA LYS A 90 -0.29 5.86 18.69
C LYS A 90 -0.96 4.56 19.12
N PHE A 91 -0.26 3.43 19.05
CA PHE A 91 -0.83 2.14 19.44
C PHE A 91 -0.98 2.03 20.97
N LYS A 92 -2.16 1.61 21.42
CA LYS A 92 -2.52 1.48 22.85
C LYS A 92 -1.62 0.49 23.59
N ASN A 93 -1.11 -0.52 22.88
CA ASN A 93 -0.18 -1.52 23.42
C ASN A 93 1.25 -0.98 23.65
N GLY A 94 1.53 0.28 23.32
CA GLY A 94 2.84 0.91 23.50
C GLY A 94 3.90 0.49 22.48
N THR A 95 3.53 -0.20 21.39
CA THR A 95 4.48 -0.69 20.37
C THR A 95 4.99 0.39 19.42
N GLY A 96 4.43 1.60 19.48
CA GLY A 96 4.88 2.75 18.70
C GLY A 96 3.74 3.46 17.99
N TYR A 97 4.02 3.92 16.78
CA TYR A 97 3.14 4.74 15.95
C TYR A 97 2.96 4.11 14.57
N GLY A 98 1.74 4.13 14.04
CA GLY A 98 1.43 3.72 12.67
C GLY A 98 1.08 4.91 11.79
N LEU A 99 1.59 4.94 10.56
CA LEU A 99 1.24 5.98 9.57
C LEU A 99 -0.25 5.91 9.24
N VAL A 100 -0.95 7.03 9.31
CA VAL A 100 -2.35 7.14 8.86
C VAL A 100 -2.37 7.53 7.39
N GLU A 101 -3.09 6.77 6.57
CA GLU A 101 -3.27 7.07 5.15
C GLU A 101 -3.92 8.45 4.97
N SER A 102 -3.37 9.24 4.04
CA SER A 102 -3.80 10.61 3.80
C SER A 102 -3.85 10.99 2.33
N HIS A 103 -4.72 11.95 2.00
CA HIS A 103 -4.79 12.59 0.70
C HIS A 103 -5.23 14.06 0.84
N GLN A 104 -5.13 14.85 -0.23
CA GLN A 104 -5.39 16.29 -0.18
C GLN A 104 -6.32 16.79 -1.29
N ILE A 105 -7.19 17.73 -0.94
CA ILE A 105 -7.94 18.54 -1.90
C ILE A 105 -7.43 19.98 -1.80
N VAL A 106 -7.11 20.57 -2.95
CA VAL A 106 -6.59 21.94 -3.05
C VAL A 106 -7.66 22.85 -3.66
N TYR A 107 -7.85 24.00 -3.04
CA TYR A 107 -8.86 24.99 -3.39
C TYR A 107 -8.20 26.32 -3.74
N TYR A 108 -8.69 26.91 -4.81
CA TYR A 108 -8.36 28.26 -5.25
C TYR A 108 -9.62 29.11 -5.22
N GLU A 109 -9.60 30.16 -4.40
CA GLU A 109 -10.75 31.01 -4.14
C GLU A 109 -10.40 32.45 -4.55
N PRO A 110 -10.88 32.94 -5.71
CA PRO A 110 -10.55 34.28 -6.18
C PRO A 110 -10.95 35.42 -5.22
N ARG A 111 -12.04 35.27 -4.44
CA ARG A 111 -12.44 36.18 -3.34
C ARG A 111 -12.21 37.70 -3.61
N PRO A 112 -12.68 38.27 -4.73
CA PRO A 112 -12.55 39.71 -4.97
C PRO A 112 -13.38 40.51 -3.95
N THR A 113 -12.84 41.64 -3.48
CA THR A 113 -13.55 42.60 -2.63
C THR A 113 -13.71 43.94 -3.36
N GLY A 114 -14.94 44.26 -3.77
CA GLY A 114 -15.21 45.46 -4.59
C GLY A 114 -14.58 45.35 -5.98
N ASP A 115 -13.90 46.42 -6.43
CA ASP A 115 -13.23 46.48 -7.74
C ASP A 115 -11.75 46.02 -7.68
N GLU A 116 -11.33 45.39 -6.58
CA GLU A 116 -9.95 44.90 -6.43
C GLU A 116 -9.63 43.78 -7.43
N LYS A 117 -8.52 43.92 -8.15
CA LYS A 117 -8.01 42.89 -9.06
C LYS A 117 -7.32 41.78 -8.27
N VAL A 118 -7.82 40.56 -8.44
CA VAL A 118 -7.20 39.33 -7.93
C VAL A 118 -6.21 38.82 -8.97
N ILE A 119 -5.00 38.46 -8.54
CA ILE A 119 -3.94 37.99 -9.43
C ILE A 119 -3.56 36.52 -9.15
N ALA A 120 -3.03 35.85 -10.17
CA ALA A 120 -2.33 34.58 -10.02
C ALA A 120 -1.08 34.73 -9.14
N PHE A 121 -0.60 33.62 -8.61
CA PHE A 121 0.64 33.60 -7.83
C PHE A 121 1.85 33.92 -8.73
N PRO A 122 2.80 34.76 -8.29
CA PRO A 122 4.04 34.95 -9.00
C PRO A 122 4.88 33.66 -8.97
N ASP A 123 5.63 33.42 -10.03
CA ASP A 123 6.46 32.22 -10.19
C ASP A 123 7.40 32.01 -9.00
N GLY A 124 7.38 30.82 -8.40
CA GLY A 124 8.25 30.46 -7.27
C GLY A 124 7.90 31.11 -5.94
N LEU A 125 6.71 31.71 -5.80
CA LEU A 125 6.17 32.14 -4.50
C LEU A 125 6.18 30.97 -3.50
N LYS A 126 6.67 31.22 -2.30
CA LYS A 126 6.63 30.30 -1.15
C LYS A 126 5.65 30.82 -0.13
N MET A 127 4.84 29.96 0.49
CA MET A 127 3.96 30.38 1.59
C MET A 127 3.90 29.32 2.67
N LEU A 128 3.78 29.77 3.92
CA LEU A 128 3.47 28.96 5.09
C LEU A 128 2.17 29.45 5.74
N ALA A 129 1.36 28.52 6.21
CA ALA A 129 0.14 28.80 6.98
C ALA A 129 0.04 27.85 8.17
N GLY A 130 -0.34 28.36 9.35
CA GLY A 130 -0.27 27.61 10.60
C GLY A 130 1.09 27.74 11.30
N ASN A 131 1.31 26.94 12.34
CA ASN A 131 2.57 26.95 13.09
C ASN A 131 2.83 25.58 13.76
N PRO A 132 3.90 24.85 13.36
CA PRO A 132 4.19 23.51 13.86
C PRO A 132 4.53 23.43 15.36
N LYS A 133 4.70 24.58 16.03
CA LYS A 133 5.07 24.66 17.45
C LYS A 133 3.89 24.90 18.40
N LEU A 134 2.69 25.17 17.89
CA LEU A 134 1.51 25.39 18.75
C LEU A 134 1.03 24.06 19.35
N ARG A 135 0.63 24.09 20.61
CA ARG A 135 0.12 22.94 21.38
C ARG A 135 -1.09 23.28 22.23
N GLU A 136 -1.56 24.53 22.16
CA GLU A 136 -2.66 25.05 22.96
C GLU A 136 -3.48 26.01 22.10
N GLU A 137 -4.76 26.16 22.45
CA GLU A 137 -5.68 27.07 21.78
C GLU A 137 -5.20 28.52 21.93
N GLY A 138 -5.42 29.33 20.90
CA GLY A 138 -5.02 30.73 20.90
C GLY A 138 -5.67 31.57 19.80
N GLU A 139 -5.40 32.86 19.82
CA GLU A 139 -6.03 33.86 18.95
C GLU A 139 -5.12 34.34 17.81
N SER A 140 -3.95 33.71 17.65
CA SER A 140 -2.98 34.08 16.61
C SER A 140 -3.54 33.85 15.21
N ILE A 141 -2.99 34.58 14.23
CA ILE A 141 -3.38 34.41 12.83
C ILE A 141 -3.05 32.99 12.37
N GLU A 142 -1.93 32.43 12.84
CA GLU A 142 -1.55 31.05 12.58
C GLU A 142 -2.57 30.04 13.12
N GLN A 143 -3.08 30.26 14.33
CA GLN A 143 -4.08 29.36 14.91
C GLN A 143 -5.42 29.46 14.14
N LYS A 144 -5.84 30.68 13.80
CA LYS A 144 -7.06 30.93 13.01
C LYS A 144 -6.99 30.39 11.58
N ALA A 145 -5.79 30.15 11.06
CA ALA A 145 -5.60 29.59 9.74
C ALA A 145 -6.00 28.12 9.66
N ILE A 146 -6.00 27.40 10.79
CA ILE A 146 -6.25 25.96 10.84
C ILE A 146 -7.58 25.60 11.49
N THR A 147 -8.18 24.52 11.03
CA THR A 147 -9.38 23.91 11.61
C THR A 147 -9.38 22.40 11.37
N TRP A 148 -10.22 21.69 12.09
CA TRP A 148 -10.40 20.25 11.99
C TRP A 148 -11.88 19.90 11.85
N VAL A 149 -12.20 18.93 11.00
CA VAL A 149 -13.56 18.44 10.80
C VAL A 149 -13.60 16.95 10.96
N CYS A 150 -14.51 16.50 11.81
CA CYS A 150 -14.88 15.11 11.89
C CYS A 150 -15.82 14.76 10.74
N LEU A 151 -15.44 13.82 9.88
CA LEU A 151 -16.31 13.35 8.81
C LEU A 151 -17.26 12.29 9.39
N ASP A 152 -18.51 12.70 9.50
CA ASP A 152 -19.65 11.87 9.91
C ASP A 152 -20.84 12.30 9.07
N TYR A 153 -21.18 11.48 8.08
CA TYR A 153 -22.26 11.79 7.12
C TYR A 153 -23.66 11.58 7.71
N GLU A 154 -23.76 10.92 8.86
CA GLU A 154 -25.02 10.68 9.57
C GLU A 154 -25.27 11.74 10.65
N ASN A 155 -24.21 12.25 11.28
CA ASN A 155 -24.30 13.30 12.30
C ASN A 155 -23.30 14.43 12.02
N SER A 156 -23.79 15.59 11.58
CA SER A 156 -22.92 16.74 11.32
C SER A 156 -22.31 17.28 12.62
N HIS A 157 -20.99 17.44 12.62
CA HIS A 157 -20.24 18.09 13.70
C HIS A 157 -19.75 19.47 13.26
N PRO A 158 -19.70 20.47 14.16
CA PRO A 158 -19.08 21.76 13.85
C PRO A 158 -17.56 21.62 13.69
N GLU A 159 -16.95 22.55 12.92
CA GLU A 159 -15.49 22.68 12.82
C GLU A 159 -14.87 22.88 14.22
N GLN A 160 -13.70 22.28 14.42
CA GLN A 160 -12.94 22.29 15.68
C GLN A 160 -11.62 23.03 15.48
N GLN A 161 -11.07 23.61 16.54
CA GLN A 161 -9.74 24.25 16.51
C GLN A 161 -8.58 23.25 16.75
N GLY A 162 -8.88 22.07 17.30
CA GLY A 162 -7.96 20.96 17.49
C GLY A 162 -8.54 19.64 17.01
N ILE A 163 -7.78 18.55 17.08
CA ILE A 163 -8.27 17.22 16.75
C ILE A 163 -9.41 16.87 17.74
N PRO A 164 -10.59 16.45 17.26
CA PRO A 164 -11.71 16.14 18.14
C PRO A 164 -11.45 14.90 19.00
N ASP A 165 -11.81 14.98 20.29
CA ASP A 165 -11.87 13.85 21.22
C ASP A 165 -13.18 13.04 21.08
N PHE A 166 -13.61 12.83 19.84
CA PHE A 166 -14.71 11.93 19.51
C PHE A 166 -14.48 11.27 18.15
N LYS A 167 -15.07 10.08 17.99
CA LYS A 167 -14.83 9.21 16.84
C LYS A 167 -15.37 9.80 15.54
N CYS A 168 -14.58 9.67 14.48
CA CYS A 168 -14.93 10.15 13.15
C CYS A 168 -15.10 8.99 12.15
N PRO A 169 -16.33 8.46 12.00
CA PRO A 169 -16.60 7.21 11.30
C PRO A 169 -16.29 7.26 9.80
N ASN A 170 -16.21 8.44 9.19
CA ASN A 170 -15.89 8.61 7.77
C ASN A 170 -14.53 9.27 7.52
N GLY A 171 -13.73 9.51 8.56
CA GLY A 171 -12.39 10.11 8.44
C GLY A 171 -12.25 11.44 9.20
N LEU A 172 -11.03 11.93 9.27
CA LEU A 172 -10.69 13.21 9.90
C LEU A 172 -10.13 14.13 8.83
N ARG A 173 -10.51 15.40 8.86
CA ARG A 173 -10.07 16.38 7.86
C ARG A 173 -9.41 17.57 8.53
N GLY A 174 -8.12 17.76 8.31
CA GLY A 174 -7.39 18.97 8.66
C GLY A 174 -7.58 20.02 7.56
N GLN A 175 -7.75 21.28 7.96
CA GLN A 175 -7.99 22.42 7.07
C GLN A 175 -6.93 23.48 7.32
N VAL A 176 -6.38 24.08 6.27
CA VAL A 176 -5.43 25.20 6.40
C VAL A 176 -5.67 26.27 5.34
N ASN A 177 -5.84 27.51 5.80
CA ASN A 177 -6.07 28.69 4.97
C ASN A 177 -4.79 29.50 4.82
N PHE A 178 -4.38 29.77 3.59
CA PHE A 178 -3.20 30.58 3.31
C PHE A 178 -3.53 32.07 3.24
N PRO A 179 -2.53 32.93 3.51
CA PRO A 179 -2.64 34.36 3.22
C PRO A 179 -2.95 34.61 1.74
N MET A 180 -3.67 35.69 1.46
CA MET A 180 -4.11 36.04 0.10
C MET A 180 -3.47 37.33 -0.43
N CYS A 181 -2.45 37.87 0.25
CA CYS A 181 -1.81 39.11 -0.15
C CYS A 181 -0.32 38.92 -0.38
N TRP A 182 0.26 39.80 -1.18
CA TRP A 182 1.67 39.80 -1.51
C TRP A 182 2.21 41.22 -1.60
N ASP A 183 3.43 41.44 -1.11
CA ASP A 183 4.08 42.75 -1.12
C ASP A 183 4.43 43.28 -2.53
N GLY A 184 4.22 42.46 -3.56
CA GLY A 184 4.46 42.81 -4.95
C GLY A 184 5.90 42.66 -5.40
N LYS A 185 6.79 42.16 -4.53
CA LYS A 185 8.24 42.10 -4.76
C LYS A 185 8.89 40.76 -4.37
N ASN A 186 8.69 40.28 -3.15
CA ASN A 186 9.48 39.17 -2.59
C ASN A 186 8.74 37.84 -2.74
N LEU A 187 9.37 36.84 -3.34
CA LEU A 187 8.79 35.49 -3.48
C LEU A 187 8.86 34.67 -2.19
N ASP A 188 9.76 35.06 -1.28
CA ASP A 188 9.94 34.48 0.04
C ASP A 188 10.66 35.52 0.93
N SER A 189 10.20 35.72 2.16
CA SER A 189 10.88 36.57 3.15
C SER A 189 11.75 35.73 4.08
N PRO A 190 12.76 36.28 4.77
CA PRO A 190 13.61 35.50 5.67
C PRO A 190 12.87 34.75 6.80
N ASP A 191 11.66 35.17 7.13
CA ASP A 191 10.76 34.53 8.11
C ASP A 191 9.64 33.69 7.45
N HIS A 192 9.65 33.57 6.12
CA HIS A 192 8.69 32.88 5.27
C HIS A 192 7.23 33.35 5.38
N LYS A 193 6.98 34.50 6.03
CA LYS A 193 5.63 34.98 6.37
C LYS A 193 5.40 36.45 6.05
N SER A 194 6.37 37.32 6.33
CA SER A 194 6.18 38.76 6.22
C SER A 194 5.80 39.22 4.81
N HIS A 195 6.34 38.60 3.76
CA HIS A 195 6.02 38.94 2.36
C HIS A 195 4.56 38.67 1.94
N VAL A 196 3.76 38.00 2.79
CA VAL A 196 2.33 37.73 2.59
C VAL A 196 1.40 38.23 3.72
N ALA A 197 1.86 39.13 4.58
CA ALA A 197 1.17 39.56 5.82
C ALA A 197 -0.15 40.37 5.68
N CYS A 198 -0.59 40.71 4.45
CA CYS A 198 -1.87 41.39 4.18
C CYS A 198 -2.15 42.79 4.81
N PRO A 199 -1.19 43.74 4.88
CA PRO A 199 -1.54 45.14 5.15
C PRO A 199 -2.26 45.80 3.96
N GLU A 200 -2.89 46.95 4.21
CA GLU A 200 -3.59 47.73 3.18
C GLU A 200 -2.65 48.13 2.02
N GLY A 201 -3.17 48.07 0.79
CA GLY A 201 -2.44 48.44 -0.44
C GLY A 201 -1.57 47.33 -1.04
N TRP A 202 -1.49 46.16 -0.41
CA TRP A 202 -0.79 45.01 -0.97
C TRP A 202 -1.58 44.33 -2.07
N LYS A 203 -0.88 43.61 -2.96
CA LYS A 203 -1.52 42.92 -4.09
C LYS A 203 -2.35 41.75 -3.57
N LYS A 204 -3.59 41.63 -4.03
CA LYS A 204 -4.49 40.52 -3.71
C LYS A 204 -4.28 39.37 -4.69
N MET A 205 -3.85 38.22 -4.18
CA MET A 205 -3.72 36.98 -4.94
C MET A 205 -4.98 36.12 -4.74
N VAL A 206 -5.17 35.15 -5.64
CA VAL A 206 -6.14 34.06 -5.41
C VAL A 206 -5.85 33.40 -4.06
N LYS A 207 -6.88 33.16 -3.24
CA LYS A 207 -6.68 32.54 -1.93
C LYS A 207 -6.51 31.03 -2.09
N LEU A 208 -5.49 30.49 -1.44
CA LEU A 208 -5.23 29.05 -1.39
C LEU A 208 -5.79 28.45 -0.09
N PHE A 209 -6.40 27.28 -0.20
CA PHE A 209 -6.95 26.55 0.93
C PHE A 209 -6.75 25.04 0.72
N TYR A 210 -6.27 24.33 1.75
CA TYR A 210 -6.11 22.87 1.70
C TYR A 210 -7.11 22.18 2.62
N GLU A 211 -7.57 21.03 2.17
CA GLU A 211 -8.14 19.99 3.02
C GLU A 211 -7.26 18.76 2.96
N ALA A 212 -6.71 18.33 4.10
CA ALA A 212 -5.99 17.08 4.25
C ALA A 212 -6.90 16.05 4.93
N PHE A 213 -7.17 14.95 4.25
CA PHE A 213 -8.04 13.88 4.72
C PHE A 213 -7.19 12.75 5.29
N TYR A 214 -7.63 12.19 6.42
CA TYR A 214 -6.96 11.10 7.12
C TYR A 214 -7.94 9.95 7.40
N SER A 215 -7.55 8.73 7.02
CA SER A 215 -8.34 7.51 7.20
C SER A 215 -8.28 6.99 8.64
N VAL A 216 -9.02 7.65 9.55
CA VAL A 216 -8.95 7.39 11.01
C VAL A 216 -9.91 6.32 11.54
N ALA A 217 -11.02 6.05 10.85
CA ALA A 217 -12.11 5.19 11.34
C ALA A 217 -11.68 3.74 11.65
N GLN A 218 -10.61 3.27 10.99
CA GLN A 218 -10.08 1.92 11.22
C GLN A 218 -9.34 1.76 12.56
N TYR A 219 -9.04 2.85 13.27
CA TYR A 219 -8.28 2.86 14.53
C TYR A 219 -9.15 3.05 15.77
N ASP A 220 -10.45 2.79 15.64
CA ASP A 220 -11.44 2.89 16.72
C ASP A 220 -11.12 2.07 17.98
N GLU A 221 -10.34 1.01 17.83
CA GLU A 221 -9.88 0.12 18.92
C GLU A 221 -8.65 0.67 19.66
N GLU A 222 -7.95 1.66 19.08
CA GLU A 222 -6.78 2.31 19.68
C GLU A 222 -7.15 3.47 20.61
N TRP A 223 -8.42 3.87 20.63
CA TRP A 223 -8.93 4.90 21.56
C TRP A 223 -8.78 4.48 23.03
N ASP A 224 -8.55 5.46 23.90
CA ASP A 224 -8.54 5.24 25.34
C ASP A 224 -9.61 6.08 26.03
N GLY A 225 -10.80 5.50 26.20
CA GLY A 225 -11.99 6.24 26.57
C GLY A 225 -12.34 7.26 25.49
N ASP A 226 -12.46 8.52 25.91
CA ASP A 226 -12.73 9.65 25.01
C ASP A 226 -11.45 10.25 24.40
N GLN A 227 -10.26 9.77 24.78
CA GLN A 227 -9.01 10.32 24.26
C GLN A 227 -8.66 9.71 22.90
N HIS A 228 -8.47 10.56 21.89
CA HIS A 228 -8.07 10.11 20.57
C HIS A 228 -6.59 9.61 20.53
N PRO A 229 -6.26 8.62 19.68
CA PRO A 229 -4.91 8.06 19.58
C PRO A 229 -3.99 8.82 18.60
N PHE A 230 -4.52 9.80 17.87
CA PHE A 230 -3.79 10.45 16.78
C PHE A 230 -2.73 11.47 17.22
N VAL A 231 -1.63 11.52 16.46
CA VAL A 231 -0.48 12.40 16.68
C VAL A 231 0.03 12.89 15.33
N LEU A 232 0.19 14.20 15.14
CA LEU A 232 0.88 14.77 13.99
C LEU A 232 2.38 14.43 14.06
N ALA A 233 3.04 14.32 12.91
CA ALA A 233 4.44 13.90 12.82
C ALA A 233 5.42 14.82 13.57
N ASN A 234 5.04 16.07 13.83
CA ASN A 234 5.77 17.02 14.68
C ASN A 234 5.58 16.78 16.20
N GLY A 235 4.94 15.66 16.57
CA GLY A 235 4.68 15.25 17.95
C GLY A 235 3.45 15.90 18.59
N ASP A 236 2.66 16.66 17.84
CA ASP A 236 1.45 17.30 18.35
C ASP A 236 0.25 16.35 18.38
N ARG A 237 -0.35 16.17 19.57
CA ARG A 237 -1.62 15.46 19.72
C ARG A 237 -2.82 16.39 19.71
N THR A 238 -2.64 17.67 19.95
CA THR A 238 -3.76 18.60 20.09
C THR A 238 -4.35 19.02 18.76
N GLY A 239 -3.58 18.94 17.68
CA GLY A 239 -3.95 19.40 16.35
C GLY A 239 -3.61 20.87 16.09
N PHE A 240 -3.20 21.64 17.11
CA PHE A 240 -2.84 23.05 16.98
C PHE A 240 -1.55 23.26 16.18
N GLY A 241 -0.67 22.27 16.14
CA GLY A 241 0.55 22.23 15.37
C GLY A 241 0.35 21.91 13.88
N PHE A 242 -0.90 21.81 13.41
CA PHE A 242 -1.19 21.64 11.99
C PHE A 242 -0.72 22.88 11.20
N HIS A 243 -0.28 22.66 9.97
CA HIS A 243 0.16 23.72 9.07
C HIS A 243 0.14 23.21 7.63
N GLY A 244 0.32 24.12 6.70
CA GLY A 244 0.51 23.81 5.30
C GLY A 244 1.57 24.69 4.70
N ASP A 245 2.17 24.14 3.66
CA ASP A 245 3.27 24.75 2.94
C ASP A 245 2.96 24.73 1.44
N PHE A 246 3.46 25.74 0.75
CA PHE A 246 3.20 25.94 -0.67
C PHE A 246 4.45 26.43 -1.39
N LEU A 247 4.78 25.80 -2.51
CA LEU A 247 5.76 26.30 -3.47
C LEU A 247 5.13 26.35 -4.86
N ASN A 248 4.97 27.56 -5.40
CA ASN A 248 4.27 27.77 -6.66
C ASN A 248 5.04 27.22 -7.87
N GLY A 249 4.35 26.43 -8.67
CA GLY A 249 4.81 25.89 -9.96
C GLY A 249 3.74 25.99 -11.05
N TRP A 250 2.69 26.79 -10.86
CA TRP A 250 1.67 26.99 -11.89
C TRP A 250 2.23 27.60 -13.18
N ASP A 251 1.64 27.21 -14.30
CA ASP A 251 1.59 28.07 -15.47
C ASP A 251 0.79 29.33 -15.11
N HIS A 252 1.51 30.46 -15.07
CA HIS A 252 0.96 31.74 -14.63
C HIS A 252 -0.24 32.18 -15.48
N ASP A 253 -0.20 31.98 -16.79
CA ASP A 253 -1.24 32.47 -17.69
C ASP A 253 -2.50 31.60 -17.59
N VAL A 254 -2.33 30.28 -17.42
CA VAL A 254 -3.44 29.37 -17.14
C VAL A 254 -4.09 29.70 -15.80
N LEU A 255 -3.30 29.90 -14.73
CA LEU A 255 -3.84 30.25 -13.43
C LEU A 255 -4.54 31.60 -13.45
N GLN A 256 -3.97 32.63 -14.09
CA GLN A 256 -4.62 33.95 -14.20
C GLN A 256 -5.92 33.86 -14.99
N ALA A 257 -5.94 33.11 -16.11
CA ALA A 257 -7.16 32.89 -16.86
C ALA A 257 -8.22 32.17 -16.02
N ALA A 258 -7.84 31.20 -15.19
CA ALA A 258 -8.75 30.53 -14.27
C ALA A 258 -9.28 31.48 -13.17
N VAL A 259 -8.43 32.34 -12.60
CA VAL A 259 -8.83 33.36 -11.63
C VAL A 259 -9.85 34.33 -12.23
N ASP A 260 -9.64 34.75 -13.49
CA ASP A 260 -10.51 35.70 -14.16
C ASP A 260 -11.83 35.08 -14.65
N GLN A 261 -11.85 33.79 -14.99
CA GLN A 261 -12.97 33.14 -15.69
C GLN A 261 -13.71 32.07 -14.89
N CYS A 262 -13.10 31.48 -13.84
CA CYS A 262 -13.71 30.43 -13.01
C CYS A 262 -14.33 30.97 -11.71
N ALA A 263 -14.87 32.20 -11.73
CA ALA A 263 -15.36 32.91 -10.54
C ALA A 263 -16.89 33.05 -10.47
N ASP A 264 -17.64 32.31 -11.30
CA ASP A 264 -19.11 32.37 -11.38
C ASP A 264 -19.82 31.34 -10.49
N LYS A 265 -19.17 30.24 -10.14
CA LYS A 265 -19.71 29.15 -9.31
C LYS A 265 -18.61 28.33 -8.63
N ASN A 266 -19.01 27.31 -7.87
CA ASN A 266 -18.08 26.33 -7.33
C ASN A 266 -17.82 25.21 -8.35
N TYR A 267 -16.58 25.14 -8.85
CA TYR A 267 -16.10 24.07 -9.71
C TYR A 267 -15.53 22.94 -8.85
N PHE A 268 -16.39 21.97 -8.49
CA PHE A 268 -15.98 20.77 -7.76
C PHE A 268 -15.16 19.80 -8.61
N ASN A 269 -15.32 19.90 -9.94
CA ASN A 269 -14.44 19.32 -10.94
C ASN A 269 -13.83 20.46 -11.75
N SER A 270 -12.56 20.79 -11.50
CA SER A 270 -11.85 21.86 -12.21
C SER A 270 -11.84 21.71 -13.72
N GLY A 271 -12.00 20.49 -14.26
CA GLY A 271 -12.07 20.26 -15.71
C GLY A 271 -13.30 20.89 -16.39
N GLU A 272 -14.33 21.28 -15.63
CA GLU A 272 -15.50 22.00 -16.15
C GLU A 272 -15.22 23.48 -16.39
N CYS A 273 -14.11 24.03 -15.87
CA CYS A 273 -13.72 25.40 -16.15
C CYS A 273 -12.85 25.48 -17.41
N ALA A 274 -13.24 26.33 -18.37
CA ALA A 274 -12.62 26.37 -19.70
C ALA A 274 -11.10 26.61 -19.71
N PRO A 275 -10.51 27.50 -18.89
CA PRO A 275 -9.05 27.64 -18.82
C PRO A 275 -8.33 26.40 -18.30
N LEU A 276 -8.98 25.58 -17.48
CA LEU A 276 -8.37 24.41 -16.83
C LEU A 276 -8.60 23.12 -17.62
N SER A 277 -9.63 23.06 -18.46
CA SER A 277 -10.05 21.83 -19.16
C SER A 277 -8.96 21.24 -20.06
N ALA A 278 -8.16 22.09 -20.72
CA ALA A 278 -7.08 21.64 -21.61
C ALA A 278 -5.93 20.94 -20.87
N SER A 279 -5.75 21.27 -19.60
CA SER A 279 -4.71 20.69 -18.74
C SER A 279 -5.28 19.66 -17.77
N PHE A 280 -6.59 19.44 -17.77
CA PHE A 280 -7.24 18.49 -16.86
C PHE A 280 -7.00 17.06 -17.32
N SER A 281 -6.62 16.21 -16.36
CA SER A 281 -6.38 14.79 -16.54
C SER A 281 -7.47 14.00 -15.82
N ASP A 282 -8.27 13.25 -16.59
CA ASP A 282 -9.26 12.28 -16.10
C ASP A 282 -8.65 10.94 -15.65
N LYS A 283 -7.33 10.80 -15.78
CA LYS A 283 -6.60 9.63 -15.28
C LYS A 283 -6.97 9.33 -13.83
N ALA A 284 -7.16 8.04 -13.57
CA ALA A 284 -7.40 7.50 -12.24
C ALA A 284 -6.26 7.96 -11.31
N PRO A 285 -6.54 8.43 -10.08
CA PRO A 285 -5.53 9.04 -9.23
C PRO A 285 -4.29 8.18 -9.01
N GLU A 286 -4.43 6.86 -8.85
CA GLU A 286 -3.38 5.83 -8.77
C GLU A 286 -2.37 5.83 -9.91
N THR A 287 -2.69 6.43 -11.05
CA THR A 287 -1.81 6.51 -12.22
C THR A 287 -1.14 7.88 -12.39
N ARG A 288 -1.42 8.83 -11.49
CA ARG A 288 -0.81 10.17 -11.48
C ARG A 288 0.60 10.12 -10.86
N CYS A 289 1.34 11.21 -11.02
CA CYS A 289 2.77 11.27 -10.74
C CYS A 289 3.13 10.91 -9.29
N THR A 290 4.20 10.15 -9.10
CA THR A 290 4.82 9.85 -7.80
C THR A 290 6.34 9.97 -7.91
N THR A 291 7.03 10.29 -6.82
CA THR A 291 8.50 10.26 -6.75
C THR A 291 9.01 9.38 -5.60
N GLN A 292 10.31 9.07 -5.61
CA GLN A 292 10.95 8.38 -4.50
C GLN A 292 11.29 9.37 -3.38
N PRO A 293 11.24 8.96 -2.10
CA PRO A 293 11.73 9.79 -1.02
C PRO A 293 13.24 10.02 -1.15
N GLU A 294 13.69 11.25 -0.90
CA GLU A 294 15.10 11.60 -0.78
C GLU A 294 15.67 11.20 0.59
N ILE A 295 14.84 11.21 1.64
CA ILE A 295 15.25 10.80 2.98
C ILE A 295 14.67 9.41 3.22
N VAL A 296 15.52 8.41 3.09
CA VAL A 296 15.14 7.01 3.26
C VAL A 296 15.16 6.66 4.75
N GLU A 297 13.98 6.62 5.36
CA GLU A 297 13.76 6.15 6.73
C GLU A 297 12.46 5.33 6.83
N ASP A 298 12.34 4.50 7.86
CA ASP A 298 11.07 3.81 8.11
C ASP A 298 10.05 4.81 8.64
N ILE A 299 8.89 4.84 7.99
CA ILE A 299 7.80 5.75 8.29
C ILE A 299 6.50 5.02 8.59
N MET A 300 6.40 3.72 8.33
CA MET A 300 5.11 3.01 8.31
C MET A 300 4.67 2.59 9.71
N VAL A 301 5.55 1.90 10.45
CA VAL A 301 5.32 1.50 11.85
C VAL A 301 6.60 1.73 12.62
N VAL A 302 6.62 2.77 13.45
CA VAL A 302 7.84 3.32 14.03
C VAL A 302 7.75 3.35 15.55
N SER A 303 8.85 3.06 16.23
CA SER A 303 8.91 3.15 17.70
C SER A 303 8.99 4.60 18.20
N LYS A 304 9.47 5.52 17.35
CA LYS A 304 9.52 6.97 17.57
C LYS A 304 9.12 7.68 16.29
N LEU A 305 8.49 8.84 16.39
CA LEU A 305 8.15 9.64 15.21
C LEU A 305 9.43 10.02 14.44
N PRO A 306 9.40 10.00 13.08
CA PRO A 306 10.52 10.49 12.26
C PRO A 306 10.98 11.88 12.71
N GLY A 307 12.28 12.10 12.71
CA GLY A 307 12.90 13.30 13.30
C GLY A 307 13.08 13.24 14.82
N ASN A 308 12.74 12.12 15.46
CA ASN A 308 12.75 11.94 16.93
C ASN A 308 11.87 12.97 17.64
N ASN A 309 10.72 13.34 17.06
CA ASN A 309 9.80 14.29 17.67
C ASN A 309 9.21 13.71 18.97
N PRO A 310 9.35 14.41 20.11
CA PRO A 310 8.75 13.97 21.36
C PRO A 310 7.22 14.12 21.31
N VAL A 311 6.53 13.20 21.97
CA VAL A 311 5.06 13.18 22.09
C VAL A 311 4.74 13.26 23.57
N ASP A 312 3.70 14.02 23.97
CA ASP A 312 3.23 14.14 25.36
C ASP A 312 4.23 14.76 26.36
N GLY A 313 5.25 15.49 25.87
CA GLY A 313 6.17 16.23 26.74
C GLY A 313 6.91 15.36 27.75
N ASP A 314 7.75 14.42 27.28
CA ASP A 314 8.73 13.69 28.08
C ASP A 314 9.42 14.62 29.10
N ILE A 315 8.87 14.67 30.32
CA ILE A 315 9.52 15.22 31.50
C ILE A 315 10.64 14.25 31.82
N VAL A 316 11.83 14.53 31.31
CA VAL A 316 13.05 14.04 31.94
C VAL A 316 13.17 14.78 33.26
N THR A 317 12.74 14.14 34.35
CA THR A 317 13.13 14.57 35.69
C THR A 317 14.65 14.61 35.77
N PRO A 318 15.29 15.75 36.10
CA PRO A 318 16.73 15.80 36.27
C PRO A 318 17.08 15.11 37.59
N THR A 319 17.56 13.87 37.53
CA THR A 319 18.28 13.28 38.66
C THR A 319 19.60 14.03 38.79
N GLY A 320 19.67 14.86 39.82
CA GLY A 320 20.84 15.65 40.13
C GLY A 320 22.06 14.80 40.48
N SER A 321 23.22 15.31 40.06
CA SER A 321 24.40 15.33 40.90
C SER A 321 25.00 16.73 40.84
N SER A 322 25.07 17.31 42.03
CA SER A 322 25.49 18.66 42.41
C SER A 322 26.80 19.16 41.79
N ALA A 323 26.79 20.45 41.47
CA ALA A 323 27.96 21.25 41.12
C ALA A 323 28.89 21.51 42.33
N SER A 324 30.20 21.60 42.07
CA SER A 324 31.06 22.62 42.68
C SER A 324 32.30 22.95 41.83
N SER A 325 32.30 24.19 41.34
CA SER A 325 33.40 25.16 41.21
C SER A 325 34.85 24.68 40.99
N SER A 326 35.52 25.15 39.93
CA SER A 326 36.25 26.44 39.90
C SER A 326 37.35 26.47 38.81
N GLY A 327 37.36 27.55 38.01
CA GLY A 327 38.55 28.34 37.66
C GLY A 327 39.67 27.75 36.78
N SER A 328 39.93 28.44 35.67
CA SER A 328 41.26 28.91 35.22
C SER A 328 41.78 28.44 33.85
N SER A 329 41.92 29.46 32.99
CA SER A 329 43.04 29.77 32.08
C SER A 329 43.34 28.90 30.85
N ALA A 330 43.33 29.59 29.72
CA ALA A 330 43.89 29.24 28.43
C ALA A 330 45.39 28.85 28.48
N ARG A 331 45.76 27.88 27.63
CA ARG A 331 47.01 27.92 26.85
C ARG A 331 46.98 26.91 25.69
N SER A 332 47.28 27.44 24.51
CA SER A 332 47.63 26.77 23.26
C SER A 332 48.91 25.94 23.37
N ILE A 333 48.95 24.73 22.80
CA ILE A 333 50.19 24.07 22.32
C ILE A 333 49.85 23.19 21.10
N GLU A 334 50.53 23.47 19.98
CA GLU A 334 50.67 22.62 18.79
C GLU A 334 51.33 21.28 19.12
N THR A 335 50.94 20.18 18.46
CA THR A 335 51.85 19.04 18.30
C THR A 335 51.77 18.44 16.90
N ASN A 336 52.98 18.30 16.35
CA ASN A 336 53.35 17.81 15.03
C ASN A 336 52.91 16.37 14.73
N SER A 337 52.60 16.14 13.46
CA SER A 337 52.54 14.82 12.81
C SER A 337 53.91 14.12 12.80
N PRO A 338 53.91 12.78 12.80
CA PRO A 338 54.94 12.00 12.10
C PRO A 338 54.34 11.15 10.96
N THR A 339 55.11 11.12 9.88
CA THR A 339 54.94 10.42 8.58
C THR A 339 54.93 8.87 8.73
N PRO A 340 54.25 8.13 7.83
CA PRO A 340 54.05 6.68 7.96
C PRO A 340 55.27 5.84 7.55
N ALA A 341 55.48 4.73 8.26
CA ALA A 341 56.39 3.66 7.89
C ALA A 341 55.65 2.58 7.10
N ALA A 342 56.34 2.01 6.10
CA ALA A 342 55.83 1.13 5.06
C ALA A 342 55.16 -0.17 5.58
N GLU A 343 53.99 -0.50 5.04
CA GLU A 343 53.37 -1.82 5.19
C GLU A 343 53.83 -2.79 4.10
N ASP A 344 54.10 -4.01 4.57
CA ASP A 344 54.54 -5.18 3.83
C ASP A 344 53.52 -5.62 2.76
N LYS A 345 53.96 -5.63 1.50
CA LYS A 345 53.25 -6.28 0.40
C LYS A 345 53.54 -7.78 0.44
N ASN A 346 52.75 -8.55 1.20
CA ASN A 346 52.47 -9.98 0.93
C ASN A 346 51.44 -10.54 1.93
N SER A 347 50.18 -10.14 1.80
CA SER A 347 49.06 -10.99 2.22
C SER A 347 48.30 -11.44 0.97
N VAL A 348 48.39 -12.74 0.70
CA VAL A 348 47.58 -13.39 -0.34
C VAL A 348 46.15 -13.39 0.19
N ALA A 349 45.28 -12.62 -0.48
CA ALA A 349 43.85 -12.61 -0.19
C ALA A 349 43.31 -14.05 -0.28
N GLY A 350 42.71 -14.53 0.80
CA GLY A 350 41.91 -15.75 0.75
C GLY A 350 40.75 -15.55 -0.26
N PRO A 351 40.22 -16.64 -0.84
CA PRO A 351 39.06 -16.54 -1.72
C PRO A 351 37.92 -15.83 -0.95
N PRO A 352 37.16 -14.94 -1.60
CA PRO A 352 36.09 -14.20 -0.94
C PRO A 352 35.10 -15.19 -0.33
N VAL A 353 34.79 -15.01 0.94
CA VAL A 353 33.67 -15.69 1.60
C VAL A 353 32.42 -15.23 0.84
N THR A 354 31.84 -16.09 0.02
CA THR A 354 30.57 -15.80 -0.65
C THR A 354 29.47 -15.75 0.41
N MET A 355 28.97 -14.55 0.67
CA MET A 355 27.77 -14.34 1.47
C MET A 355 26.60 -15.11 0.83
N PRO A 356 25.67 -15.66 1.62
CA PRO A 356 24.55 -16.41 1.07
C PRO A 356 23.62 -15.48 0.26
N SER A 357 23.56 -15.70 -1.05
CA SER A 357 22.62 -15.05 -1.97
C SER A 357 21.29 -15.82 -2.05
N TYR A 358 20.25 -15.18 -2.59
CA TYR A 358 18.98 -15.85 -2.89
C TYR A 358 18.28 -15.27 -4.12
N ARG A 359 17.39 -16.05 -4.73
CA ARG A 359 16.67 -15.64 -5.94
C ARG A 359 15.25 -15.17 -5.63
N ARG A 360 14.79 -14.19 -6.39
CA ARG A 360 13.38 -13.79 -6.43
C ARG A 360 12.97 -13.33 -7.82
N ILE A 361 11.66 -13.37 -8.10
CA ILE A 361 11.10 -12.70 -9.27
C ILE A 361 10.90 -11.23 -8.97
N GLN A 362 11.28 -10.41 -9.92
CA GLN A 362 11.08 -8.98 -9.92
C GLN A 362 10.28 -8.57 -11.16
N VAL A 363 9.24 -7.75 -10.98
CA VAL A 363 8.61 -7.06 -12.10
C VAL A 363 9.46 -5.84 -12.43
N HIS A 364 9.96 -5.75 -13.65
CA HIS A 364 10.83 -4.66 -14.12
C HIS A 364 10.17 -3.79 -15.22
N THR A 365 9.01 -4.20 -15.74
CA THR A 365 8.18 -3.39 -16.65
C THR A 365 6.71 -3.78 -16.54
N TYR A 366 5.80 -2.88 -16.89
CA TYR A 366 4.36 -3.18 -16.88
C TYR A 366 3.92 -3.88 -18.16
N SER A 367 3.34 -5.06 -18.02
CA SER A 367 2.79 -5.81 -19.14
C SER A 367 1.78 -6.87 -18.69
N THR A 368 0.82 -7.18 -19.56
CA THR A 368 -0.04 -8.37 -19.45
C THR A 368 0.69 -9.65 -19.86
N ASP A 369 1.86 -9.52 -20.48
CA ASP A 369 2.80 -10.60 -20.77
C ASP A 369 3.76 -10.75 -19.58
N PHE A 370 3.51 -11.76 -18.74
CA PHE A 370 4.26 -11.99 -17.51
C PHE A 370 5.77 -12.13 -17.76
N LEU A 371 6.17 -12.80 -18.85
CA LEU A 371 7.58 -13.04 -19.14
C LEU A 371 8.29 -11.76 -19.57
N LYS A 372 7.60 -10.89 -20.29
CA LYS A 372 8.15 -9.56 -20.62
C LYS A 372 8.22 -8.64 -19.41
N ALA A 373 7.30 -8.81 -18.46
CA ALA A 373 7.22 -7.96 -17.28
C ALA A 373 8.22 -8.32 -16.19
N THR A 374 8.72 -9.56 -16.18
CA THR A 374 9.44 -10.12 -15.03
C THR A 374 10.80 -10.70 -15.38
N GLU A 375 11.71 -10.64 -14.42
CA GLU A 375 13.00 -11.29 -14.45
C GLU A 375 13.30 -11.98 -13.12
N ILE A 376 14.16 -13.00 -13.15
CA ILE A 376 14.71 -13.61 -11.95
C ILE A 376 15.96 -12.85 -11.59
N ILE A 377 16.00 -12.28 -10.39
CA ILE A 377 17.20 -11.63 -9.87
C ILE A 377 17.83 -12.46 -8.76
N GLU A 378 19.14 -12.26 -8.57
CA GLU A 378 19.90 -12.80 -7.45
C GLU A 378 20.23 -11.66 -6.49
N GLU A 379 19.73 -11.77 -5.27
CA GLU A 379 19.98 -10.84 -4.17
C GLU A 379 21.25 -11.29 -3.46
N PRO A 380 22.22 -10.38 -3.21
CA PRO A 380 23.55 -10.74 -2.72
C PRO A 380 23.56 -11.22 -1.26
N GLU A 381 22.52 -10.90 -0.49
CA GLU A 381 22.43 -11.18 0.93
C GLU A 381 21.02 -11.64 1.31
N LEU A 382 20.91 -12.56 2.26
CA LEU A 382 19.63 -12.94 2.85
C LEU A 382 18.95 -11.75 3.53
N PRO A 383 17.61 -11.65 3.48
CA PRO A 383 16.90 -10.60 4.19
C PRO A 383 17.12 -10.75 5.69
N THR A 384 17.32 -9.64 6.39
CA THR A 384 17.42 -9.62 7.85
C THR A 384 16.03 -9.32 8.42
N ALA A 385 15.57 -10.14 9.37
CA ALA A 385 14.29 -9.90 10.03
C ALA A 385 14.40 -8.67 10.95
N GLY A 386 13.58 -7.65 10.68
CA GLY A 386 13.34 -6.56 11.62
C GLY A 386 12.57 -7.01 12.86
N PRO A 387 12.49 -6.16 13.90
CA PRO A 387 11.72 -6.47 15.11
C PRO A 387 10.26 -6.82 14.81
N GLY A 388 9.79 -7.97 15.31
CA GLY A 388 8.42 -8.45 15.07
C GLY A 388 8.21 -9.16 13.73
N ASN A 389 9.23 -9.19 12.87
CA ASN A 389 9.23 -9.96 11.63
C ASN A 389 9.98 -11.29 11.78
N VAL A 390 9.75 -12.19 10.84
CA VAL A 390 10.52 -13.41 10.64
C VAL A 390 10.91 -13.50 9.17
N VAL A 391 12.08 -14.10 8.91
CA VAL A 391 12.48 -14.47 7.56
C VAL A 391 12.03 -15.90 7.30
N VAL A 392 11.23 -16.09 6.26
CA VAL A 392 10.73 -17.38 5.83
C VAL A 392 11.53 -17.84 4.63
N GLU A 393 12.11 -19.04 4.72
CA GLU A 393 12.61 -19.77 3.55
C GLU A 393 11.43 -20.46 2.86
N ASN A 394 11.07 -19.99 1.68
CA ASN A 394 9.94 -20.52 0.94
C ASN A 394 10.26 -21.88 0.33
N ARG A 395 9.32 -22.80 0.45
CA ARG A 395 9.42 -24.18 -0.07
C ARG A 395 8.46 -24.43 -1.22
N PHE A 396 7.39 -23.66 -1.26
CA PHE A 396 6.30 -23.77 -2.22
C PHE A 396 5.84 -22.36 -2.57
N LEU A 397 5.72 -22.08 -3.86
CA LEU A 397 5.15 -20.84 -4.40
C LEU A 397 3.81 -21.17 -5.03
N GLY A 398 2.80 -20.32 -4.82
CA GLY A 398 1.47 -20.48 -5.42
C GLY A 398 1.31 -19.58 -6.63
N ILE A 399 0.84 -20.12 -7.76
CA ILE A 399 0.56 -19.34 -8.98
C ILE A 399 -0.90 -18.87 -8.99
N ASN A 400 -1.15 -17.61 -9.34
CA ASN A 400 -2.49 -16.99 -9.38
C ASN A 400 -2.77 -16.34 -10.74
N ALA A 401 -4.04 -16.29 -11.13
CA ALA A 401 -4.48 -15.55 -12.31
C ALA A 401 -4.17 -14.05 -12.20
N THR A 402 -4.24 -13.52 -10.97
CA THR A 402 -3.98 -12.13 -10.64
C THR A 402 -2.50 -11.76 -10.63
N ASP A 403 -1.57 -12.72 -10.80
CA ASP A 403 -0.15 -12.38 -10.92
C ASP A 403 0.09 -11.49 -12.16
N VAL A 404 -0.68 -11.66 -13.24
CA VAL A 404 -0.69 -10.73 -14.40
C VAL A 404 -1.18 -9.34 -14.03
N ASN A 405 -2.17 -9.25 -13.15
CA ASN A 405 -2.68 -7.97 -12.69
C ASN A 405 -1.65 -7.24 -11.80
N ILE A 406 -0.72 -7.97 -11.18
CA ILE A 406 0.44 -7.37 -10.51
C ILE A 406 1.43 -6.87 -11.58
N THR A 407 1.73 -7.69 -12.59
CA THR A 407 2.68 -7.31 -13.65
C THR A 407 2.18 -6.21 -14.57
N ASN A 408 0.87 -6.01 -14.71
CA ASN A 408 0.30 -4.93 -15.53
C ASN A 408 -0.01 -3.65 -14.73
N GLY A 409 0.30 -3.62 -13.43
CA GLY A 409 0.07 -2.45 -12.57
C GLY A 409 -1.35 -2.32 -11.99
N GLY A 410 -2.25 -3.25 -12.27
CA GLY A 410 -3.68 -3.22 -11.91
C GLY A 410 -4.02 -3.25 -10.40
N TYR A 411 -3.01 -3.22 -9.52
CA TYR A 411 -3.18 -3.08 -8.06
C TYR A 411 -2.63 -1.77 -7.51
N GLY A 412 -2.38 -0.76 -8.35
CA GLY A 412 -1.83 0.53 -7.91
C GLY A 412 -0.38 0.45 -7.43
N ARG A 413 0.34 -0.61 -7.80
CA ARG A 413 1.78 -0.75 -7.53
C ARG A 413 2.55 -0.06 -8.66
N THR A 414 2.80 1.24 -8.50
CA THR A 414 3.30 2.12 -9.57
C THR A 414 4.82 2.34 -9.59
N THR A 415 5.53 1.83 -8.58
CA THR A 415 7.00 1.89 -8.54
C THR A 415 7.60 0.57 -8.95
N LEU A 416 8.16 0.52 -10.15
CA LEU A 416 9.06 -0.56 -10.56
C LEU A 416 10.43 -0.35 -9.88
N PRO A 417 11.10 -1.43 -9.45
CA PRO A 417 10.65 -2.80 -9.62
C PRO A 417 9.68 -3.29 -8.53
N VAL A 418 8.64 -4.02 -8.92
CA VAL A 418 7.61 -4.56 -8.00
C VAL A 418 7.93 -6.00 -7.61
N LYS A 419 7.74 -6.37 -6.33
CA LYS A 419 7.75 -7.78 -5.89
C LYS A 419 6.50 -8.50 -6.43
N CYS A 420 6.69 -9.62 -7.13
CA CYS A 420 5.62 -10.39 -7.76
C CYS A 420 5.16 -11.57 -6.89
N GLY A 421 3.93 -12.04 -7.06
CA GLY A 421 3.39 -13.25 -6.41
C GLY A 421 2.61 -12.94 -5.12
N LEU A 422 1.41 -13.52 -5.01
CA LEU A 422 0.56 -13.38 -3.82
C LEU A 422 0.93 -14.37 -2.71
N GLU A 423 1.14 -15.66 -3.02
CA GLU A 423 1.67 -16.62 -2.07
C GLU A 423 3.20 -16.68 -2.16
N ALA A 424 3.87 -16.36 -1.05
CA ALA A 424 5.33 -16.40 -0.92
C ALA A 424 6.12 -15.42 -1.81
N ALA A 425 5.44 -14.43 -2.41
CA ALA A 425 6.04 -13.31 -3.15
C ALA A 425 7.13 -13.70 -4.16
N PHE A 426 6.97 -14.88 -4.78
CA PHE A 426 7.93 -15.50 -5.71
C PHE A 426 9.39 -15.23 -5.32
N SER A 427 9.74 -15.61 -4.09
CA SER A 427 11.08 -15.40 -3.52
C SER A 427 11.55 -16.65 -2.80
N GLU A 428 12.85 -16.96 -2.81
CA GLU A 428 13.42 -18.04 -1.98
C GLU A 428 13.35 -17.67 -0.49
N TYR A 429 13.57 -16.40 -0.16
CA TYR A 429 13.45 -15.88 1.21
C TYR A 429 12.55 -14.64 1.25
N LEU A 430 11.72 -14.55 2.28
CA LEU A 430 10.81 -13.42 2.44
C LEU A 430 10.73 -13.02 3.90
N GLU A 431 11.01 -11.75 4.18
CA GLU A 431 10.69 -11.15 5.47
C GLU A 431 9.18 -10.90 5.55
N VAL A 432 8.56 -11.34 6.64
CA VAL A 432 7.12 -11.19 6.90
C VAL A 432 6.86 -10.89 8.37
N PRO A 433 5.84 -10.10 8.71
CA PRO A 433 5.40 -9.93 10.09
C PRO A 433 5.04 -11.27 10.73
N ALA A 434 5.59 -11.55 11.92
CA ALA A 434 5.33 -12.78 12.65
C ALA A 434 3.83 -12.96 12.94
N THR A 435 3.08 -11.86 13.07
CA THR A 435 1.63 -11.82 13.27
C THR A 435 0.84 -12.30 12.06
N LYS A 436 1.42 -12.27 10.86
CA LYS A 436 0.80 -12.76 9.61
C LYS A 436 1.13 -14.22 9.31
N ILE A 437 1.94 -14.87 10.16
CA ILE A 437 2.33 -16.26 9.98
C ILE A 437 1.33 -17.21 10.62
N ILE A 438 0.92 -18.19 9.82
CA ILE A 438 0.09 -19.30 10.27
C ILE A 438 1.03 -20.48 10.53
N LYS A 439 1.11 -20.90 11.79
CA LYS A 439 1.94 -22.05 12.16
C LYS A 439 1.28 -23.34 11.68
N SER A 440 2.05 -24.19 11.01
CA SER A 440 1.65 -25.53 10.62
C SER A 440 2.55 -26.56 11.31
N PRO A 441 2.00 -27.70 11.77
CA PRO A 441 2.81 -28.79 12.32
C PRO A 441 3.69 -29.47 11.28
N GLU A 442 3.35 -29.35 9.98
CA GLU A 442 4.11 -29.95 8.89
C GLU A 442 4.29 -29.00 7.70
N LEU A 443 5.39 -29.19 6.97
CA LEU A 443 5.63 -28.52 5.71
C LEU A 443 4.87 -29.25 4.59
N SER A 444 3.68 -28.74 4.24
CA SER A 444 2.82 -29.37 3.24
C SER A 444 2.42 -28.38 2.14
N PRO A 445 2.52 -28.75 0.85
CA PRO A 445 2.03 -27.91 -0.24
C PRO A 445 0.50 -27.72 -0.19
N ALA A 446 -0.22 -28.58 0.53
CA ALA A 446 -1.68 -28.50 0.68
C ALA A 446 -2.15 -27.28 1.49
N LEU A 447 -1.22 -26.59 2.16
CA LEU A 447 -1.54 -25.38 2.93
C LEU A 447 -1.49 -24.12 2.08
N VAL A 448 -0.70 -24.11 0.99
CA VAL A 448 -0.56 -22.95 0.10
C VAL A 448 -1.91 -22.49 -0.49
N PRO A 449 -2.79 -23.39 -0.99
CA PRO A 449 -4.08 -22.97 -1.51
C PRO A 449 -5.00 -22.36 -0.44
N LEU A 450 -4.77 -22.63 0.86
CA LEU A 450 -5.65 -22.16 1.93
C LEU A 450 -5.46 -20.67 2.23
N THR A 451 -4.23 -20.16 2.09
CA THR A 451 -3.85 -18.80 2.50
C THR A 451 -4.40 -17.70 1.59
N VAL A 452 -4.82 -18.06 0.37
CA VAL A 452 -5.47 -17.13 -0.57
C VAL A 452 -6.75 -17.72 -1.12
N CYS A 453 -6.71 -18.91 -1.73
CA CYS A 453 -7.84 -19.41 -2.50
C CYS A 453 -9.00 -19.84 -1.59
N ALA A 454 -8.75 -20.70 -0.60
CA ALA A 454 -9.82 -21.21 0.26
C ALA A 454 -10.43 -20.09 1.13
N VAL A 455 -9.60 -19.24 1.71
CA VAL A 455 -10.09 -18.12 2.53
C VAL A 455 -10.90 -17.12 1.72
N SER A 456 -10.49 -16.82 0.47
CA SER A 456 -11.25 -15.94 -0.41
C SER A 456 -12.60 -16.55 -0.82
N ALA A 457 -12.64 -17.84 -1.16
CA ALA A 457 -13.91 -18.53 -1.44
C ALA A 457 -14.85 -18.50 -0.23
N SER A 458 -14.30 -18.80 0.96
CA SER A 458 -15.04 -18.86 2.21
C SER A 458 -15.65 -17.51 2.61
N LEU A 459 -14.86 -16.44 2.53
CA LEU A 459 -15.32 -15.07 2.79
C LEU A 459 -16.31 -14.59 1.74
N ALA A 460 -16.07 -14.87 0.46
CA ALA A 460 -16.96 -14.45 -0.62
C ALA A 460 -18.33 -15.11 -0.50
N LEU A 461 -18.40 -16.42 -0.28
CA LEU A 461 -19.66 -17.14 -0.11
C LEU A 461 -20.44 -16.66 1.12
N ASP A 462 -19.74 -16.35 2.21
CA ASP A 462 -20.35 -15.87 3.45
C ASP A 462 -20.77 -14.40 3.35
N LYS A 463 -19.80 -13.48 3.20
CA LYS A 463 -20.02 -12.04 3.35
C LYS A 463 -20.69 -11.39 2.13
N ALA A 464 -20.30 -11.78 0.93
CA ALA A 464 -20.92 -11.25 -0.29
C ALA A 464 -22.12 -12.11 -0.71
N GLY A 465 -21.96 -13.44 -0.65
CA GLY A 465 -22.99 -14.38 -1.04
C GLY A 465 -24.17 -14.45 -0.09
N ASP A 466 -23.97 -14.24 1.22
CA ASP A 466 -24.97 -14.58 2.25
C ASP A 466 -25.48 -16.01 2.04
N MET A 467 -24.57 -16.95 1.72
CA MET A 467 -24.91 -18.30 1.27
C MET A 467 -25.68 -19.05 2.35
N LYS A 468 -26.81 -19.64 1.96
CA LYS A 468 -27.66 -20.46 2.84
C LYS A 468 -27.58 -21.93 2.42
N SER A 469 -28.37 -22.76 3.07
CA SER A 469 -28.57 -24.17 2.71
C SER A 469 -29.78 -24.34 1.79
N ASN A 470 -29.79 -25.42 1.00
CA ASN A 470 -30.83 -25.75 0.03
C ASN A 470 -30.98 -24.74 -1.11
N GLU A 471 -29.89 -24.06 -1.47
CA GLU A 471 -29.81 -23.14 -2.61
C GLU A 471 -29.23 -23.85 -3.84
N THR A 472 -29.58 -23.36 -5.03
CA THR A 472 -28.89 -23.69 -6.29
C THR A 472 -27.70 -22.75 -6.46
N VAL A 473 -26.49 -23.29 -6.29
CA VAL A 473 -25.24 -22.53 -6.32
C VAL A 473 -24.47 -22.83 -7.61
N PHE A 474 -24.21 -21.79 -8.41
CA PHE A 474 -23.36 -21.87 -9.58
C PHE A 474 -21.93 -21.42 -9.28
N VAL A 475 -20.92 -22.16 -9.75
CA VAL A 475 -19.51 -21.78 -9.65
C VAL A 475 -18.86 -21.81 -11.03
N SER A 476 -18.38 -20.64 -11.47
CA SER A 476 -17.52 -20.51 -12.65
C SER A 476 -16.08 -20.93 -12.34
N ALA A 477 -15.32 -21.36 -13.35
CA ALA A 477 -13.95 -21.86 -13.18
C ALA A 477 -13.83 -22.88 -12.02
N ALA A 478 -14.84 -23.74 -11.87
CA ALA A 478 -15.08 -24.54 -10.66
C ALA A 478 -13.94 -25.50 -10.34
N ALA A 479 -13.22 -26.00 -11.35
CA ALA A 479 -12.08 -26.90 -11.16
C ALA A 479 -10.75 -26.16 -10.93
N GLY A 480 -10.77 -24.83 -10.84
CA GLY A 480 -9.58 -23.99 -10.62
C GLY A 480 -9.22 -23.85 -9.14
N ALA A 481 -8.19 -23.06 -8.87
CA ALA A 481 -7.59 -22.92 -7.54
C ALA A 481 -8.56 -22.46 -6.44
N THR A 482 -9.39 -21.45 -6.72
CA THR A 482 -10.43 -20.95 -5.79
C THR A 482 -11.77 -21.66 -5.98
N GLY A 483 -12.18 -21.89 -7.23
CA GLY A 483 -13.46 -22.52 -7.56
C GLY A 483 -13.65 -23.88 -6.87
N GLN A 484 -12.58 -24.67 -6.73
CA GLN A 484 -12.63 -25.97 -6.06
C GLN A 484 -13.04 -25.88 -4.59
N PHE A 485 -12.71 -24.76 -3.92
CA PHE A 485 -13.12 -24.53 -2.54
C PHE A 485 -14.55 -24.03 -2.49
N ALA A 486 -14.95 -23.14 -3.42
CA ALA A 486 -16.31 -22.64 -3.49
C ALA A 486 -17.32 -23.79 -3.67
N VAL A 487 -17.05 -24.74 -4.59
CA VAL A 487 -17.93 -25.90 -4.77
C VAL A 487 -18.00 -26.79 -3.52
N GLN A 488 -16.85 -27.09 -2.89
CA GLN A 488 -16.83 -27.93 -1.70
C GLN A 488 -17.54 -27.28 -0.52
N LEU A 489 -17.34 -25.97 -0.30
CA LEU A 489 -18.00 -25.23 0.78
C LEU A 489 -19.50 -25.13 0.56
N ALA A 490 -19.95 -24.91 -0.69
CA ALA A 490 -21.37 -24.94 -1.02
C ALA A 490 -21.99 -26.34 -0.82
N LYS A 491 -21.29 -27.41 -1.21
CA LYS A 491 -21.73 -28.80 -0.92
C LYS A 491 -21.80 -29.07 0.58
N LEU A 492 -20.79 -28.65 1.36
CA LEU A 492 -20.78 -28.79 2.82
C LEU A 492 -21.91 -28.00 3.49
N ALA A 493 -22.37 -26.91 2.88
CA ALA A 493 -23.52 -26.14 3.34
C ALA A 493 -24.88 -26.77 2.96
N GLY A 494 -24.89 -27.90 2.24
CA GLY A 494 -26.13 -28.60 1.86
C GLY A 494 -26.79 -28.05 0.59
N ASN A 495 -26.01 -27.43 -0.30
CA ASN A 495 -26.53 -26.86 -1.55
C ASN A 495 -26.46 -27.83 -2.73
N HIS A 496 -27.30 -27.56 -3.73
CA HIS A 496 -27.16 -28.12 -5.07
C HIS A 496 -26.15 -27.28 -5.85
N VAL A 497 -25.09 -27.88 -6.36
CA VAL A 497 -23.94 -27.17 -6.93
C VAL A 497 -23.76 -27.50 -8.40
N ILE A 498 -23.75 -26.44 -9.21
CA ILE A 498 -23.42 -26.45 -10.63
C ILE A 498 -22.01 -25.92 -10.80
N GLY A 499 -21.14 -26.64 -11.52
CA GLY A 499 -19.74 -26.25 -11.70
C GLY A 499 -19.33 -26.20 -13.17
N ALA A 500 -19.00 -25.02 -13.68
CA ALA A 500 -18.54 -24.86 -15.07
C ALA A 500 -17.02 -25.02 -15.20
N CYS A 501 -16.57 -25.83 -16.17
CA CYS A 501 -15.17 -26.09 -16.46
C CYS A 501 -14.90 -26.36 -17.95
N SER A 502 -13.62 -26.52 -18.31
CA SER A 502 -13.16 -26.48 -19.72
C SER A 502 -12.72 -27.83 -20.32
N SER A 503 -12.88 -28.94 -19.60
CA SER A 503 -12.50 -30.27 -20.08
C SER A 503 -13.24 -31.38 -19.34
N ASP A 504 -13.33 -32.57 -19.94
CA ASP A 504 -13.97 -33.73 -19.30
C ASP A 504 -13.17 -34.22 -18.09
N GLU A 505 -11.85 -34.09 -18.11
CA GLU A 505 -11.00 -34.39 -16.93
C GLU A 505 -11.39 -33.51 -15.73
N LYS A 506 -11.69 -32.23 -15.98
CA LYS A 506 -12.20 -31.32 -14.95
C LYS A 506 -13.62 -31.67 -14.53
N VAL A 507 -14.46 -32.17 -15.44
CA VAL A 507 -15.79 -32.68 -15.09
C VAL A 507 -15.66 -33.83 -14.09
N GLU A 508 -14.81 -34.83 -14.37
CA GLU A 508 -14.59 -35.95 -13.45
C GLU A 508 -13.99 -35.50 -12.11
N TYR A 509 -13.08 -34.53 -12.13
CA TYR A 509 -12.57 -33.92 -10.91
C TYR A 509 -13.69 -33.27 -10.08
N LEU A 510 -14.59 -32.49 -10.69
CA LEU A 510 -15.71 -31.87 -9.99
C LEU A 510 -16.69 -32.89 -9.43
N LYS A 511 -16.98 -33.98 -10.17
CA LYS A 511 -17.76 -35.11 -9.62
C LYS A 511 -17.11 -35.68 -8.37
N SER A 512 -15.77 -35.81 -8.35
CA SER A 512 -15.03 -36.30 -7.18
C SER A 512 -15.06 -35.36 -5.96
N LEU A 513 -15.47 -34.11 -6.16
CA LEU A 513 -15.73 -33.12 -5.10
C LEU A 513 -17.21 -33.09 -4.68
N GLY A 514 -18.07 -33.90 -5.30
CA GLY A 514 -19.50 -33.96 -5.02
C GLY A 514 -20.34 -32.90 -5.74
N VAL A 515 -19.81 -32.26 -6.79
CA VAL A 515 -20.60 -31.34 -7.63
C VAL A 515 -21.72 -32.11 -8.32
N ASP A 516 -22.96 -31.61 -8.19
CA ASP A 516 -24.15 -32.29 -8.69
C ASP A 516 -24.25 -32.17 -10.23
N ARG A 517 -23.96 -30.98 -10.76
CA ARG A 517 -23.96 -30.73 -12.21
C ARG A 517 -22.67 -30.06 -12.69
N PRO A 518 -21.61 -30.82 -12.98
CA PRO A 518 -20.47 -30.30 -13.70
C PRO A 518 -20.82 -30.10 -15.18
N ILE A 519 -20.41 -28.98 -15.76
CA ILE A 519 -20.68 -28.59 -17.16
C ILE A 519 -19.35 -28.33 -17.86
N ASN A 520 -19.08 -29.07 -18.95
CA ASN A 520 -17.97 -28.73 -19.84
C ASN A 520 -18.47 -27.71 -20.87
N TYR A 521 -18.25 -26.41 -20.61
CA TYR A 521 -18.78 -25.34 -21.46
C TYR A 521 -18.17 -25.31 -22.87
N LYS A 522 -17.14 -26.13 -23.16
CA LYS A 522 -16.60 -26.30 -24.52
C LYS A 522 -17.37 -27.33 -25.34
N LYS A 523 -18.27 -28.10 -24.72
CA LYS A 523 -19.06 -29.16 -25.35
C LYS A 523 -20.56 -28.94 -25.21
N GLU A 524 -20.97 -28.26 -24.15
CA GLU A 524 -22.36 -27.97 -23.83
C GLU A 524 -22.58 -26.45 -23.88
N ASP A 525 -23.71 -26.02 -24.43
CA ASP A 525 -24.14 -24.61 -24.33
C ASP A 525 -24.61 -24.35 -22.89
N LEU A 526 -23.79 -23.61 -22.15
CA LEU A 526 -24.06 -23.31 -20.75
C LEU A 526 -25.43 -22.65 -20.56
N ASN A 527 -25.79 -21.68 -21.39
CA ASN A 527 -27.05 -20.95 -21.24
C ASN A 527 -28.25 -21.88 -21.50
N ALA A 528 -28.15 -22.73 -22.53
CA ALA A 528 -29.18 -23.73 -22.81
C ALA A 528 -29.35 -24.71 -21.64
N VAL A 529 -28.25 -25.26 -21.13
CA VAL A 529 -28.25 -26.17 -19.98
C VAL A 529 -28.87 -25.52 -18.76
N LEU A 530 -28.45 -24.30 -18.41
CA LEU A 530 -28.98 -23.59 -17.25
C LEU A 530 -30.49 -23.35 -17.37
N LYS A 531 -30.95 -22.97 -18.57
CA LYS A 531 -32.36 -22.69 -18.82
C LYS A 531 -33.25 -23.93 -18.79
N GLU A 532 -32.74 -25.06 -19.31
CA GLU A 532 -33.49 -26.31 -19.43
C GLU A 532 -33.52 -27.09 -18.11
N GLU A 533 -32.38 -27.20 -17.43
CA GLU A 533 -32.26 -28.00 -16.21
C GLU A 533 -32.61 -27.23 -14.93
N TYR A 534 -32.52 -25.89 -14.95
CA TYR A 534 -32.76 -25.02 -13.79
C TYR A 534 -33.80 -23.93 -14.09
N PRO A 535 -35.06 -24.30 -14.37
CA PRO A 535 -36.11 -23.34 -14.75
C PRO A 535 -36.44 -22.32 -13.65
N ASP A 536 -36.19 -22.66 -12.39
CA ASP A 536 -36.36 -21.76 -11.23
C ASP A 536 -35.16 -20.81 -11.04
N GLY A 537 -34.06 -21.06 -11.75
CA GLY A 537 -32.86 -20.23 -11.79
C GLY A 537 -31.83 -20.56 -10.71
N ILE A 538 -30.78 -19.73 -10.67
CA ILE A 538 -29.65 -19.84 -9.75
C ILE A 538 -29.83 -18.87 -8.57
N ASP A 539 -29.78 -19.37 -7.34
CA ASP A 539 -29.93 -18.54 -6.12
C ASP A 539 -28.65 -17.77 -5.77
N LEU A 540 -27.50 -18.39 -6.03
CA LEU A 540 -26.18 -17.81 -5.75
C LEU A 540 -25.18 -18.22 -6.83
N ALA A 541 -24.50 -17.24 -7.42
CA ALA A 541 -23.42 -17.49 -8.36
C ALA A 541 -22.08 -16.95 -7.85
N PHE A 542 -21.06 -17.80 -7.84
CA PHE A 542 -19.66 -17.43 -7.66
C PHE A 542 -19.03 -17.22 -9.05
N GLU A 543 -18.97 -15.98 -9.50
CA GLU A 543 -18.57 -15.61 -10.87
C GLU A 543 -17.18 -14.95 -10.87
N GLY A 544 -16.22 -15.60 -11.52
CA GLY A 544 -14.81 -15.18 -11.57
C GLY A 544 -14.22 -15.14 -12.98
N VAL A 545 -15.02 -15.43 -14.01
CA VAL A 545 -14.57 -15.52 -15.40
C VAL A 545 -14.97 -14.28 -16.18
N GLY A 546 -16.20 -13.79 -16.05
CA GLY A 546 -16.76 -12.68 -16.83
C GLY A 546 -17.23 -13.06 -18.25
N GLY A 547 -17.51 -12.07 -19.08
CA GLY A 547 -17.91 -12.26 -20.49
C GLY A 547 -19.19 -13.10 -20.67
N ASP A 548 -19.17 -14.03 -21.62
CA ASP A 548 -20.32 -14.90 -21.94
C ASP A 548 -20.73 -15.81 -20.77
N MET A 549 -19.79 -16.19 -19.90
CA MET A 549 -20.08 -16.95 -18.67
C MET A 549 -20.98 -16.14 -17.76
N PHE A 550 -20.59 -14.89 -17.47
CA PHE A 550 -21.38 -13.97 -16.66
C PHE A 550 -22.75 -13.69 -17.28
N LYS A 551 -22.81 -13.52 -18.60
CA LYS A 551 -24.05 -13.34 -19.35
C LYS A 551 -25.01 -14.52 -19.17
N ALA A 552 -24.53 -15.75 -19.35
CA ALA A 552 -25.34 -16.96 -19.20
C ALA A 552 -25.87 -17.11 -17.77
N VAL A 553 -25.06 -16.80 -16.76
CA VAL A 553 -25.48 -16.82 -15.35
C VAL A 553 -26.56 -15.78 -15.08
N LEU A 554 -26.34 -14.53 -15.50
CA LEU A 554 -27.31 -13.45 -15.30
C LEU A 554 -28.65 -13.73 -15.99
N ASP A 555 -28.61 -14.35 -17.16
CA ASP A 555 -29.81 -14.69 -17.93
C ASP A 555 -30.65 -15.78 -17.26
N ASN A 556 -30.06 -16.56 -16.35
CA ASN A 556 -30.69 -17.67 -15.62
C ASN A 556 -30.66 -17.48 -14.08
N ILE A 557 -30.52 -16.25 -13.60
CA ILE A 557 -30.55 -15.97 -12.16
C ILE A 557 -31.98 -16.10 -11.60
N ALA A 558 -32.11 -16.71 -10.43
CA ALA A 558 -33.38 -16.85 -9.71
C ALA A 558 -33.91 -15.49 -9.24
N VAL A 559 -35.20 -15.46 -8.85
CA VAL A 559 -35.76 -14.29 -8.15
C VAL A 559 -35.06 -14.15 -6.80
N PHE A 560 -34.60 -12.93 -6.47
CA PHE A 560 -33.72 -12.62 -5.35
C PHE A 560 -32.32 -13.24 -5.40
N GLY A 561 -31.95 -13.83 -6.55
CA GLY A 561 -30.64 -14.45 -6.73
C GLY A 561 -29.51 -13.43 -6.64
N ARG A 562 -28.33 -13.93 -6.27
CA ARG A 562 -27.14 -13.11 -5.99
C ARG A 562 -25.99 -13.56 -6.85
N ILE A 563 -25.30 -12.62 -7.48
CA ILE A 563 -24.08 -12.90 -8.24
C ILE A 563 -22.92 -12.21 -7.51
N ILE A 564 -22.00 -13.02 -7.00
CA ILE A 564 -20.72 -12.55 -6.47
C ILE A 564 -19.80 -12.28 -7.66
N VAL A 565 -19.37 -11.04 -7.82
CA VAL A 565 -18.28 -10.67 -8.75
C VAL A 565 -16.97 -10.90 -8.03
N PHE A 566 -16.42 -12.11 -8.19
CA PHE A 566 -15.16 -12.55 -7.59
C PHE A 566 -13.95 -12.15 -8.43
N GLY A 567 -14.09 -12.10 -9.75
CA GLY A 567 -13.01 -11.79 -10.68
C GLY A 567 -13.50 -11.75 -12.12
N ASN A 568 -12.59 -11.46 -13.05
CA ASN A 568 -12.89 -11.40 -14.48
C ASN A 568 -11.70 -11.91 -15.29
N CYS A 569 -11.31 -13.17 -15.07
CA CYS A 569 -10.06 -13.70 -15.59
C CYS A 569 -10.00 -13.79 -17.13
N SER A 570 -11.15 -13.77 -17.82
CA SER A 570 -11.18 -13.70 -19.28
C SER A 570 -10.65 -12.39 -19.84
N HIS A 571 -10.64 -11.31 -19.05
CA HIS A 571 -10.27 -9.96 -19.49
C HIS A 571 -8.86 -9.53 -19.07
N TYR A 572 -8.12 -10.35 -18.30
CA TYR A 572 -6.80 -9.97 -17.78
C TYR A 572 -5.72 -9.79 -18.88
N HIS A 573 -5.99 -10.22 -20.11
CA HIS A 573 -5.07 -10.14 -21.25
C HIS A 573 -5.44 -9.07 -22.30
N GLY A 574 -6.35 -8.14 -21.99
CA GLY A 574 -6.51 -6.90 -22.78
C GLY A 574 -7.69 -6.84 -23.75
N ASP A 575 -8.51 -7.88 -23.86
CA ASP A 575 -9.79 -7.79 -24.57
C ASP A 575 -10.89 -7.37 -23.59
N ALA A 576 -11.21 -6.08 -23.58
CA ALA A 576 -12.45 -5.58 -23.01
C ALA A 576 -13.45 -5.33 -24.14
N GLY A 577 -14.46 -6.19 -24.24
CA GLY A 577 -15.62 -5.92 -25.08
C GLY A 577 -16.31 -4.65 -24.58
N THR A 578 -16.15 -3.56 -25.32
CA THR A 578 -16.74 -2.25 -25.03
C THR A 578 -18.15 -2.16 -25.63
N ASP A 579 -19.07 -3.00 -25.16
CA ASP A 579 -20.50 -2.81 -25.48
C ASP A 579 -21.19 -1.98 -24.37
N PRO A 580 -21.33 -0.65 -24.54
CA PRO A 580 -22.03 0.19 -23.57
C PRO A 580 -23.52 -0.17 -23.41
N GLN A 581 -24.12 -0.93 -24.34
CA GLN A 581 -25.51 -1.37 -24.24
C GLN A 581 -25.69 -2.52 -23.25
N TYR A 582 -24.60 -3.22 -22.91
CA TYR A 582 -24.62 -4.36 -21.99
C TYR A 582 -25.09 -3.94 -20.60
N GLY A 583 -24.63 -2.79 -20.07
CA GLY A 583 -25.04 -2.28 -18.75
C GLY A 583 -26.56 -2.01 -18.65
N TYR A 584 -27.18 -1.47 -19.71
CA TYR A 584 -28.63 -1.22 -19.72
C TYR A 584 -29.45 -2.52 -19.73
N GLN A 585 -29.03 -3.52 -20.50
CA GLN A 585 -29.72 -4.82 -20.54
C GLN A 585 -29.62 -5.57 -19.20
N GLN A 586 -28.49 -5.44 -18.50
CA GLN A 586 -28.31 -5.97 -17.15
C GLN A 586 -29.31 -5.33 -16.17
N ASN A 587 -29.44 -4.00 -16.17
CA ASN A 587 -30.33 -3.28 -15.25
C ASN A 587 -31.78 -3.79 -15.30
N ARG A 588 -32.32 -4.01 -16.49
CA ARG A 588 -33.69 -4.52 -16.65
C ARG A 588 -33.85 -5.94 -16.09
N LYS A 589 -32.87 -6.83 -16.33
CA LYS A 589 -32.93 -8.22 -15.83
C LYS A 589 -32.82 -8.27 -14.31
N MET A 590 -31.91 -7.49 -13.74
CA MET A 590 -31.75 -7.35 -12.30
C MET A 590 -33.03 -6.84 -11.64
N GLN A 591 -33.64 -5.80 -12.21
CA GLN A 591 -34.91 -5.26 -11.72
C GLN A 591 -36.03 -6.30 -11.75
N LEU A 592 -36.21 -7.02 -12.87
CA LEU A 592 -37.28 -8.00 -13.03
C LEU A 592 -37.14 -9.23 -12.12
N ARG A 593 -35.92 -9.57 -11.72
CA ARG A 593 -35.65 -10.69 -10.81
C ARG A 593 -35.42 -10.25 -9.36
N SER A 594 -35.42 -8.95 -9.07
CA SER A 594 -34.95 -8.42 -7.78
C SER A 594 -33.59 -9.01 -7.37
N ALA A 595 -32.74 -9.31 -8.36
CA ALA A 595 -31.44 -9.93 -8.15
C ALA A 595 -30.41 -8.87 -7.71
N SER A 596 -29.27 -9.31 -7.19
CA SER A 596 -28.18 -8.41 -6.79
C SER A 596 -26.82 -8.85 -7.33
N LEU A 597 -26.02 -7.86 -7.74
CA LEU A 597 -24.64 -8.02 -8.18
C LEU A 597 -23.75 -7.47 -7.08
N ARG A 598 -22.88 -8.30 -6.51
CA ARG A 598 -22.13 -7.99 -5.28
C ARG A 598 -20.64 -8.18 -5.53
N GLY A 599 -19.91 -7.07 -5.58
CA GLY A 599 -18.46 -7.10 -5.65
C GLY A 599 -17.87 -7.73 -4.38
N PHE A 600 -16.83 -8.55 -4.55
CA PHE A 600 -16.06 -9.08 -3.42
C PHE A 600 -14.57 -8.76 -3.63
N GLN A 601 -13.96 -8.18 -2.59
CA GLN A 601 -12.52 -8.01 -2.55
C GLN A 601 -12.01 -8.37 -1.16
N ARG A 602 -11.14 -9.40 -1.07
CA ARG A 602 -10.63 -9.93 0.20
C ARG A 602 -10.03 -8.85 1.11
N ARG A 603 -9.36 -7.85 0.53
CA ARG A 603 -8.69 -6.76 1.27
C ARG A 603 -9.63 -5.97 2.19
N HIS A 604 -10.94 -6.03 1.94
CA HIS A 604 -11.96 -5.36 2.74
C HIS A 604 -12.46 -6.20 3.92
N HIS A 605 -11.94 -7.42 4.13
CA HIS A 605 -12.36 -8.34 5.19
C HIS A 605 -11.22 -8.82 6.12
N PRO A 606 -10.27 -7.97 6.56
CA PRO A 606 -9.14 -8.42 7.38
C PRO A 606 -9.57 -8.95 8.76
N LYS A 607 -10.68 -8.43 9.32
CA LYS A 607 -11.20 -8.84 10.64
C LYS A 607 -11.83 -10.23 10.63
N ASP A 608 -12.44 -10.63 9.52
CA ASP A 608 -13.12 -11.93 9.38
C ASP A 608 -12.13 -13.06 9.02
N GLU A 609 -11.01 -12.73 8.38
CA GLU A 609 -10.07 -13.70 7.82
C GLU A 609 -9.57 -14.77 8.80
N PRO A 610 -9.15 -14.44 10.04
CA PRO A 610 -8.62 -15.43 10.98
C PRO A 610 -9.64 -16.52 11.35
N GLU A 611 -10.92 -16.17 11.49
CA GLU A 611 -11.99 -17.11 11.79
C GLU A 611 -12.19 -18.09 10.63
N HIS A 612 -12.31 -17.55 9.41
CA HIS A 612 -12.50 -18.37 8.21
C HIS A 612 -11.32 -19.31 8.00
N LEU A 613 -10.09 -18.83 8.17
CA LEU A 613 -8.91 -19.66 8.01
C LEU A 613 -8.83 -20.77 9.05
N THR A 614 -9.10 -20.48 10.33
CA THR A 614 -9.17 -21.49 11.40
C THR A 614 -10.18 -22.59 11.05
N ARG A 615 -11.38 -22.20 10.59
CA ARG A 615 -12.41 -23.14 10.15
C ARG A 615 -11.95 -24.01 8.98
N LEU A 616 -11.32 -23.41 7.97
CA LEU A 616 -10.82 -24.12 6.80
C LEU A 616 -9.72 -25.12 7.14
N LEU A 617 -8.75 -24.73 7.99
CA LEU A 617 -7.70 -25.63 8.46
C LEU A 617 -8.29 -26.84 9.19
N LYS A 618 -9.29 -26.62 10.04
CA LYS A 618 -10.01 -27.71 10.71
C LYS A 618 -10.70 -28.64 9.71
N LEU A 619 -11.38 -28.12 8.70
CA LEU A 619 -12.03 -28.95 7.67
C LEU A 619 -11.03 -29.78 6.87
N VAL A 620 -9.84 -29.25 6.58
CA VAL A 620 -8.76 -29.99 5.92
C VAL A 620 -8.23 -31.09 6.83
N GLN A 621 -7.98 -30.79 8.11
CA GLN A 621 -7.52 -31.77 9.10
C GLN A 621 -8.53 -32.91 9.31
N GLU A 622 -9.83 -32.60 9.26
CA GLU A 622 -10.91 -33.59 9.34
C GLU A 622 -11.14 -34.35 8.02
N GLY A 623 -10.40 -34.04 6.96
CA GLY A 623 -10.55 -34.66 5.64
C GLY A 623 -11.85 -34.27 4.91
N LYS A 624 -12.58 -33.27 5.40
CA LYS A 624 -13.84 -32.76 4.83
C LYS A 624 -13.63 -31.78 3.69
N LEU A 625 -12.46 -31.14 3.64
CA LEU A 625 -12.08 -30.21 2.58
C LEU A 625 -10.77 -30.66 1.95
N LYS A 626 -10.78 -30.88 0.63
CA LYS A 626 -9.59 -31.20 -0.15
C LYS A 626 -8.93 -29.91 -0.61
N ALA A 627 -7.64 -29.76 -0.30
CA ALA A 627 -6.85 -28.57 -0.69
C ALA A 627 -6.64 -28.45 -2.21
N GLY A 628 -6.66 -29.57 -2.93
CA GLY A 628 -6.60 -29.66 -4.38
C GLY A 628 -5.45 -28.88 -5.04
N ILE A 629 -4.36 -29.60 -5.26
CA ILE A 629 -3.16 -29.11 -5.96
C ILE A 629 -3.16 -29.74 -7.35
N ASP A 630 -2.71 -28.98 -8.35
CA ASP A 630 -2.50 -29.52 -9.68
C ASP A 630 -1.44 -30.64 -9.66
N PRO A 631 -1.71 -31.79 -10.29
CA PRO A 631 -0.79 -32.93 -10.26
C PRO A 631 0.51 -32.68 -11.02
N THR A 632 0.58 -31.64 -11.86
CA THR A 632 1.79 -31.31 -12.63
C THR A 632 2.83 -30.71 -11.70
N GLU A 633 4.01 -31.33 -11.64
CA GLU A 633 5.08 -30.86 -10.80
C GLU A 633 5.94 -29.78 -11.48
N PHE A 634 6.11 -28.65 -10.80
CA PHE A 634 7.02 -27.57 -11.20
C PHE A 634 8.10 -27.41 -10.13
N ARG A 635 9.38 -27.32 -10.54
CA ARG A 635 10.53 -27.26 -9.63
C ARG A 635 11.44 -26.08 -9.97
N GLY A 636 11.73 -25.25 -8.97
CA GLY A 636 12.61 -24.09 -9.10
C GLY A 636 12.00 -22.91 -9.88
N PHE A 637 12.67 -21.77 -9.83
CA PHE A 637 12.22 -20.52 -10.44
C PHE A 637 12.01 -20.60 -11.95
N ASP A 638 12.88 -21.33 -12.64
CA ASP A 638 12.82 -21.51 -14.10
C ASP A 638 11.55 -22.23 -14.58
N SER A 639 10.80 -22.83 -13.67
CA SER A 639 9.53 -23.50 -13.95
C SER A 639 8.29 -22.62 -13.78
N ILE A 640 8.42 -21.43 -13.18
CA ILE A 640 7.31 -20.48 -12.97
C ILE A 640 6.64 -20.07 -14.30
N PRO A 641 7.40 -19.71 -15.36
CA PRO A 641 6.81 -19.45 -16.68
C PRO A 641 5.93 -20.58 -17.20
N LYS A 642 6.41 -21.83 -17.09
CA LYS A 642 5.67 -23.02 -17.55
C LYS A 642 4.40 -23.27 -16.73
N ALA A 643 4.44 -22.94 -15.44
CA ALA A 643 3.28 -23.04 -14.57
C ALA A 643 2.22 -21.99 -14.97
N LEU A 644 2.63 -20.76 -15.28
CA LEU A 644 1.74 -19.71 -15.78
C LEU A 644 1.15 -20.06 -17.15
N ASP A 645 1.93 -20.60 -18.08
CA ASP A 645 1.42 -21.07 -19.37
C ASP A 645 0.34 -22.15 -19.20
N ARG A 646 0.51 -23.05 -18.23
CA ARG A 646 -0.50 -24.06 -17.88
C ARG A 646 -1.78 -23.44 -17.34
N LEU A 647 -1.66 -22.37 -16.54
CA LEU A 647 -2.80 -21.60 -16.04
C LEU A 647 -3.55 -20.91 -17.19
N TYR A 648 -2.84 -20.17 -18.05
CA TYR A 648 -3.44 -19.43 -19.17
C TYR A 648 -4.02 -20.34 -20.25
N SER A 649 -3.40 -21.49 -20.47
CA SER A 649 -3.96 -22.54 -21.33
C SER A 649 -5.19 -23.22 -20.71
N GLN A 650 -5.60 -22.81 -19.51
CA GLN A 650 -6.72 -23.36 -18.73
C GLN A 650 -6.60 -24.87 -18.55
N LYS A 651 -5.37 -25.40 -18.41
CA LYS A 651 -5.12 -26.84 -18.26
C LYS A 651 -5.05 -27.28 -16.81
N ASN A 652 -4.96 -26.34 -15.87
CA ASN A 652 -4.80 -26.68 -14.47
C ASN A 652 -6.08 -27.25 -13.83
N ILE A 653 -5.90 -28.17 -12.89
CA ILE A 653 -6.92 -28.70 -11.98
C ILE A 653 -6.47 -28.37 -10.55
N GLY A 654 -7.21 -27.54 -9.84
CA GLY A 654 -6.79 -27.01 -8.54
C GLY A 654 -5.66 -25.97 -8.63
N LYS A 655 -4.92 -25.82 -7.53
CA LYS A 655 -3.87 -24.79 -7.38
C LYS A 655 -2.54 -25.27 -7.98
N LEU A 656 -1.96 -24.45 -8.84
CA LEU A 656 -0.60 -24.65 -9.34
C LEU A 656 0.42 -24.24 -8.27
N ILE A 657 1.38 -25.12 -8.00
CA ILE A 657 2.43 -24.92 -7.02
C ILE A 657 3.80 -25.17 -7.66
N VAL A 658 4.76 -24.29 -7.38
CA VAL A 658 6.17 -24.47 -7.72
C VAL A 658 6.93 -24.86 -6.46
N ARG A 659 7.60 -26.02 -6.48
CA ARG A 659 8.43 -26.52 -5.38
C ARG A 659 9.84 -25.95 -5.50
N LEU A 660 10.35 -25.35 -4.42
CA LEU A 660 11.72 -24.88 -4.33
C LEU A 660 12.61 -25.95 -3.68
N ALA A 661 13.86 -26.07 -4.15
CA ALA A 661 14.84 -26.95 -3.53
C ALA A 661 15.29 -26.37 -2.18
N ARG A 662 15.83 -27.23 -1.30
CA ARG A 662 16.51 -26.75 -0.10
C ARG A 662 17.77 -25.99 -0.50
N VAL A 663 17.92 -24.75 -0.06
CA VAL A 663 19.22 -24.07 -0.11
C VAL A 663 20.09 -24.78 0.92
N VAL A 664 20.76 -25.84 0.48
CA VAL A 664 21.81 -26.47 1.28
C VAL A 664 22.99 -25.52 1.17
N HIS A 665 23.23 -24.70 2.19
CA HIS A 665 24.52 -24.01 2.32
C HIS A 665 25.61 -25.09 2.25
N GLN A 666 26.36 -25.07 1.15
CA GLN A 666 27.14 -26.23 0.72
C GLN A 666 28.36 -26.39 1.63
N LEU A 667 28.32 -27.38 2.55
CA LEU A 667 29.51 -27.94 3.20
C LEU A 667 30.72 -28.10 2.23
N PRO A 668 30.55 -28.54 0.95
CA PRO A 668 31.68 -28.65 0.03
C PRO A 668 32.26 -27.32 -0.49
N GLN A 669 31.62 -26.16 -0.26
CA GLN A 669 32.21 -24.86 -0.62
C GLN A 669 33.10 -24.29 0.49
N ALA A 670 32.80 -24.60 1.76
CA ALA A 670 33.54 -24.11 2.93
C ALA A 670 34.65 -25.07 3.41
N THR A 671 34.72 -26.29 2.86
CA THR A 671 35.68 -27.32 3.27
C THR A 671 36.49 -27.83 2.07
N LYS A 672 37.76 -28.17 2.29
CA LYS A 672 38.60 -28.86 1.31
C LYS A 672 39.15 -30.14 1.91
N ILE A 673 39.19 -31.22 1.13
CA ILE A 673 39.91 -32.43 1.52
C ILE A 673 41.40 -32.12 1.37
N VAL A 674 42.15 -32.25 2.46
CA VAL A 674 43.61 -32.13 2.42
C VAL A 674 44.19 -33.54 2.31
N VAL A 675 44.88 -33.81 1.21
CA VAL A 675 45.61 -35.06 0.96
C VAL A 675 47.11 -34.84 1.17
N ASP A 676 47.87 -35.93 1.32
CA ASP A 676 49.34 -35.93 1.44
C ASP A 676 49.92 -35.13 2.62
N GLN A 677 49.18 -35.06 3.74
CA GLN A 677 49.70 -34.53 5.00
C GLN A 677 50.66 -35.51 5.66
N GLU A 678 51.72 -34.98 6.29
CA GLU A 678 52.63 -35.79 7.10
C GLU A 678 51.86 -36.42 8.26
N LEU A 679 52.05 -37.72 8.49
CA LEU A 679 51.39 -38.41 9.60
C LEU A 679 51.80 -37.74 10.92
N PRO A 680 50.84 -37.37 11.80
CA PRO A 680 51.18 -36.73 13.05
C PRO A 680 52.06 -37.66 13.88
N LYS A 681 53.16 -37.13 14.41
CA LYS A 681 54.02 -37.89 15.33
C LYS A 681 53.33 -37.94 16.69
N PRO A 682 53.19 -39.12 17.32
CA PRO A 682 52.58 -39.20 18.63
C PRO A 682 53.45 -38.45 19.65
N SER A 683 52.85 -37.52 20.39
CA SER A 683 53.48 -36.96 21.58
C SER A 683 53.51 -38.00 22.70
N THR A 684 54.39 -37.84 23.68
CA THR A 684 54.48 -38.73 24.84
C THR A 684 53.10 -38.92 25.51
N GLY A 685 52.64 -40.17 25.58
CA GLY A 685 51.34 -40.54 26.15
C GLY A 685 50.16 -40.60 25.18
N ASN A 686 50.34 -40.22 23.91
CA ASN A 686 49.28 -40.25 22.89
C ASN A 686 49.56 -41.30 21.82
N VAL A 687 48.49 -41.82 21.21
CA VAL A 687 48.56 -42.77 20.07
C VAL A 687 47.99 -42.12 18.82
N VAL A 688 48.54 -42.50 17.66
CA VAL A 688 47.98 -42.11 16.36
C VAL A 688 46.92 -43.13 15.97
N VAL A 689 45.69 -42.67 15.78
CA VAL A 689 44.56 -43.51 15.35
C VAL A 689 44.27 -43.26 13.87
N ARG A 690 44.12 -44.32 13.09
CA ARG A 690 43.63 -44.25 11.71
C ARG A 690 42.14 -44.57 11.69
N ASN A 691 41.32 -43.54 11.47
CA ASN A 691 39.88 -43.71 11.32
C ASN A 691 39.58 -44.44 10.00
N ARG A 692 38.75 -45.49 10.07
CA ARG A 692 38.27 -46.22 8.87
C ARG A 692 36.94 -45.68 8.35
N PHE A 693 36.20 -45.01 9.22
CA PHE A 693 34.92 -44.39 8.95
C PHE A 693 34.93 -43.00 9.59
N LEU A 694 34.12 -42.09 9.07
CA LEU A 694 33.96 -40.75 9.63
C LEU A 694 32.48 -40.55 9.95
N GLY A 695 32.19 -40.05 11.15
CA GLY A 695 30.85 -39.60 11.52
C GLY A 695 30.57 -38.24 10.92
N ILE A 696 29.35 -38.03 10.42
CA ILE A 696 28.88 -36.72 9.94
C ILE A 696 27.75 -36.28 10.86
N ASN A 697 27.94 -35.16 11.55
CA ASN A 697 26.99 -34.62 12.52
C ASN A 697 26.59 -33.18 12.15
N ALA A 698 25.40 -32.75 12.59
CA ALA A 698 24.95 -31.35 12.52
C ALA A 698 25.95 -30.38 13.18
N THR A 699 26.73 -30.84 14.16
CA THR A 699 27.82 -30.06 14.77
C THR A 699 28.89 -29.63 13.76
N ASP A 700 29.14 -30.42 12.72
CA ASP A 700 30.13 -30.08 11.69
C ASP A 700 29.72 -28.83 10.89
N ILE A 701 28.42 -28.63 10.67
CA ILE A 701 27.85 -27.43 10.05
C ILE A 701 28.07 -26.20 10.95
N ASN A 702 27.88 -26.35 12.26
CA ASN A 702 28.09 -25.26 13.21
C ASN A 702 29.56 -24.85 13.30
N ILE A 703 30.51 -25.79 13.21
CA ILE A 703 31.95 -25.51 13.18
C ILE A 703 32.33 -24.78 11.90
N THR A 704 31.83 -25.21 10.74
CA THR A 704 32.12 -24.52 9.46
C THR A 704 31.58 -23.10 9.42
N ASN A 705 30.57 -22.78 10.24
CA ASN A 705 29.98 -21.45 10.36
C ASN A 705 30.63 -20.58 11.46
N GLY A 706 31.79 -20.98 12.00
CA GLY A 706 32.50 -20.21 13.06
C GLY A 706 31.87 -20.32 14.46
N GLY A 707 30.93 -21.25 14.65
CA GLY A 707 30.37 -21.58 15.96
C GLY A 707 31.43 -22.08 16.94
N TYR A 708 31.09 -22.06 18.23
CA TYR A 708 31.98 -22.47 19.34
C TYR A 708 33.27 -21.65 19.49
N GLY A 709 33.27 -20.39 19.03
CA GLY A 709 34.36 -19.44 19.26
C GLY A 709 35.62 -19.70 18.44
N ARG A 710 35.52 -20.48 17.35
CA ARG A 710 36.65 -20.76 16.46
C ARG A 710 36.66 -19.75 15.30
N THR A 711 37.50 -18.72 15.40
CA THR A 711 37.54 -17.59 14.45
C THR A 711 38.80 -17.56 13.56
N SER A 712 39.79 -18.41 13.81
CA SER A 712 41.03 -18.47 13.01
C SER A 712 41.03 -19.66 12.04
N LEU A 713 41.08 -19.38 10.74
CA LEU A 713 41.20 -20.39 9.68
C LEU A 713 42.68 -20.69 9.36
N PRO A 714 43.04 -21.93 8.97
CA PRO A 714 42.17 -23.10 8.74
C PRO A 714 41.82 -23.86 10.03
N ILE A 715 40.60 -24.40 10.11
CA ILE A 715 40.11 -25.24 11.22
C ILE A 715 39.81 -26.64 10.68
N ASN A 716 40.21 -27.68 11.42
CA ASN A 716 39.78 -29.05 11.11
C ASN A 716 38.31 -29.26 11.49
N CYS A 717 37.50 -29.75 10.55
CA CYS A 717 36.11 -30.16 10.74
C CYS A 717 36.01 -31.70 10.87
N GLY A 718 34.91 -32.23 11.43
CA GLY A 718 34.77 -33.65 11.78
C GLY A 718 35.19 -33.93 13.22
N LEU A 719 34.26 -33.79 14.16
CA LEU A 719 34.49 -34.10 15.58
C LEU A 719 34.41 -35.61 15.89
N GLU A 720 33.79 -36.39 15.01
CA GLU A 720 33.44 -37.79 15.25
C GLU A 720 34.09 -38.68 14.20
N GLY A 721 35.03 -39.55 14.61
CA GLY A 721 35.76 -40.45 13.70
C GLY A 721 36.48 -41.58 14.41
#